data_AF-A0A2C5VGV7-F1
#
_entry.id   AF-A0A2C5VGV7-F1
#
_cell.length_a   1.000
_cell.length_b   1.000
_cell.length_c   1.000
_cell.angle_alpha   90.00
_cell.angle_beta   90.00
_cell.angle_gamma   90.00
#
_symmetry.space_group_name_H-M   'P 1'
#
loop_
_entity.id
_entity.type
_entity.pdbx_description
1 polymer ?
#
loop_
_entity_poly.entity_id
_entity_poly.type
_entity_poly.pdbx_seq_one_letter_code
_entity_poly.pdbx_strand_id
1 'polypeptide(L)'
;MLGKWEKAKASDNYAYPTNRVNNKQLCISTLEGSLFNQAHFSAHIVLRQLVRQPQFVAIVDTLEINDDNWTLVNKKGEIFQVHEIQTTVGTFIERIDITQQINEIDSLKADLQLLASSAVMTGGIVSSSDRLPLLNWLQFQQLNLPETADHLQNLIAWLELTLPLPPTHGNYWGISNETGATELCIDEDQQSAIYQVIHKLMDKGEPRAEPLINYLAGALLKKETPTALREYPRRAWALLIETEEAKAFAQSCFEALNEPSMANATVLSTEQRSRLLVAAVMLDLSLGREDKNQNFIEQNIYNPGYVQATSHEVNLALEQALGRRRIKEYAVPMTLELILAGLAPEFLVRTPTTLQIGTPGWVILRKSVSLAETIAPGLSSQMSYDKLLELGAMLPTSTQQQTLHDWANLQGIMDWSMLNGLEPENANDLPTQELFKQAATQYNAHIEAINAALTTIATPPVSRRKLAKAELYDVGCDPMMQIALPVEYGYKRNYHSVLDVYMTRNLLFKKGYDRQSGTSIYKAYPDLLTLEPINDIYKAKVKEHFKQYKTAINTTVRLTLSRLSLEERMALEFGKVAIFSVRDFSIQTPINSSFVPFDPRKTARFGTLLFCKYGLQFYCFEIFPLQGICRNNPALAEAYVRGQTLDEIGWFTEGPNGDNDFKSLTYLHTRIEKTAYFEGQAPLGEELRDRPGIILERFAEFDEPDDSLPFTRSPMHSFNSERFNKIGEIIAEHNPPTHYDQFYAISYDKTALEKNLDDWDNITETILDVVIPFRQCIRGLSSSDPDLRSGAIFSCVMDLTAILFVFAGALGPFGKALGSSTRLLSLSKVGASVALSVFNPLDGVPKLVYGGARLVGKGVMKLSHFGHTVIRAGAGQLRALSSTSSGSYDLVKALSKTGVAAEIRMTLPTLAHARALFKDDALETVEQLVTRLSQDVVSIPKGGNATELQHLFNAATREATQSSKGFQQLESLIGHAAANDVLISFTKSRGPRFNGTKFTTKAGDYSEILGSMAELESRKVIYLKNHQQSVLKTDLGKPPYSDVMPETAFNPQGFTDNAQRAGAWMVKGSSSDNELEHIVAILREYTSNNKSLTDANVVKEIHARLVPQLAESVREVGQPTKYGGSISGYASLEQHLKTLDAAHEHVDKHLLAAIAGFQGFGDGNGRTASAVYAISQLRNNRFVPMPKHVFMSLSDLG
;
A
#
# COMPACT_ATOMS: atom_id res chain seq x y z
N MET A 1 41.99 -4.44 -42.09
CA MET A 1 41.18 -3.21 -42.13
C MET A 1 40.63 -3.01 -40.73
N LEU A 2 41.28 -2.16 -39.94
CA LEU A 2 40.96 -1.89 -38.54
C LEU A 2 39.99 -0.70 -38.50
N GLY A 3 38.70 -0.99 -38.48
CA GLY A 3 37.61 -0.02 -38.28
C GLY A 3 37.28 0.07 -36.80
N LYS A 4 37.23 1.31 -36.28
CA LYS A 4 37.00 1.67 -34.88
C LYS A 4 35.75 1.00 -34.29
N TRP A 5 35.91 0.43 -33.10
CA TRP A 5 34.84 -0.11 -32.28
C TRP A 5 34.23 1.04 -31.48
N GLU A 6 33.02 1.45 -31.83
CA GLU A 6 32.26 2.40 -31.01
C GLU A 6 31.67 1.65 -29.81
N LYS A 7 32.31 1.83 -28.64
CA LYS A 7 31.67 1.58 -27.34
C LYS A 7 30.45 2.50 -27.24
N ALA A 8 29.24 1.97 -27.44
CA ALA A 8 28.00 2.65 -27.14
C ALA A 8 27.87 2.84 -25.61
N LYS A 9 28.50 3.90 -25.08
CA LYS A 9 28.23 4.38 -23.72
C LYS A 9 26.81 4.91 -23.68
N ALA A 10 25.96 4.28 -22.88
CA ALA A 10 24.66 4.83 -22.48
C ALA A 10 24.91 6.13 -21.69
N SER A 11 25.00 7.25 -22.39
CA SER A 11 25.00 8.59 -21.81
C SER A 11 23.57 9.11 -21.77
N ASP A 12 23.19 9.61 -20.59
CA ASP A 12 21.98 10.39 -20.27
C ASP A 12 20.62 9.79 -20.64
N ASN A 13 20.04 9.01 -19.71
CA ASN A 13 18.60 8.74 -19.62
C ASN A 13 18.13 8.42 -18.18
N TYR A 14 18.69 9.08 -17.16
CA TYR A 14 18.29 8.89 -15.75
C TYR A 14 17.36 10.00 -15.22
N ALA A 15 16.34 10.36 -16.00
CA ALA A 15 15.14 11.00 -15.47
C ALA A 15 13.97 10.02 -15.66
N TYR A 16 13.85 9.04 -14.78
CA TYR A 16 12.68 8.18 -14.74
C TYR A 16 11.58 8.84 -13.90
N PRO A 17 10.29 8.72 -14.29
CA PRO A 17 9.19 9.12 -13.43
C PRO A 17 9.32 8.40 -12.08
N THR A 18 9.06 9.15 -11.00
CA THR A 18 9.37 8.87 -9.58
C THR A 18 8.84 7.55 -8.99
N ASN A 19 8.22 6.66 -9.78
CA ASN A 19 7.51 5.46 -9.31
C ASN A 19 7.93 4.11 -9.94
N ARG A 20 8.98 4.03 -10.79
CA ARG A 20 9.38 2.76 -11.47
C ARG A 20 10.68 2.16 -10.94
N VAL A 21 10.70 0.84 -10.70
CA VAL A 21 11.87 0.07 -10.21
C VAL A 21 12.71 -0.49 -11.38
N ASN A 22 14.04 -0.33 -11.35
CA ASN A 22 14.96 -0.89 -12.37
C ASN A 22 15.36 -2.34 -12.06
N ASN A 23 14.42 -3.29 -12.25
CA ASN A 23 14.61 -4.71 -11.95
C ASN A 23 15.53 -5.46 -12.94
N LYS A 24 15.97 -4.84 -14.04
CA LYS A 24 16.73 -5.51 -15.12
C LYS A 24 18.22 -5.63 -14.84
N GLN A 25 18.73 -4.88 -13.87
CA GLN A 25 20.16 -4.75 -13.58
C GLN A 25 20.57 -5.30 -12.19
N LEU A 26 19.61 -5.77 -11.38
CA LEU A 26 19.88 -6.40 -10.09
C LEU A 26 20.30 -7.86 -10.27
N CYS A 27 21.39 -8.26 -9.60
CA CYS A 27 21.98 -9.59 -9.70
C CYS A 27 21.86 -10.35 -8.36
N ILE A 28 21.69 -11.67 -8.40
CA ILE A 28 21.68 -12.55 -7.23
C ILE A 28 22.63 -13.74 -7.48
N SER A 29 23.11 -14.36 -6.40
CA SER A 29 23.86 -15.62 -6.49
C SER A 29 22.90 -16.82 -6.41
N THR A 30 23.15 -17.85 -7.22
CA THR A 30 22.54 -19.17 -7.07
C THR A 30 22.98 -19.80 -5.75
N LEU A 31 22.06 -20.52 -5.11
CA LEU A 31 22.40 -21.36 -3.96
C LEU A 31 22.59 -22.81 -4.43
N GLU A 32 23.70 -23.42 -4.04
CA GLU A 32 23.94 -24.86 -4.25
C GLU A 32 22.83 -25.71 -3.64
N GLY A 33 22.31 -26.67 -4.42
CA GLY A 33 21.20 -27.55 -4.02
C GLY A 33 19.79 -26.97 -4.20
N SER A 34 19.64 -25.68 -4.51
CA SER A 34 18.32 -25.06 -4.77
C SER A 34 17.62 -25.65 -6.00
N LEU A 35 16.28 -25.58 -6.05
CA LEU A 35 15.50 -26.00 -7.23
C LEU A 35 15.94 -25.26 -8.50
N PHE A 36 16.20 -23.95 -8.38
CA PHE A 36 16.71 -23.16 -9.51
C PHE A 36 18.08 -23.69 -9.96
N ASN A 37 19.00 -23.93 -9.02
CA ASN A 37 20.32 -24.46 -9.36
C ASN A 37 20.20 -25.84 -10.02
N GLN A 38 19.39 -26.76 -9.48
CA GLN A 38 19.17 -28.07 -10.10
C GLN A 38 18.65 -27.97 -11.55
N ALA A 39 17.69 -27.07 -11.80
CA ALA A 39 17.16 -26.83 -13.14
C ALA A 39 18.18 -26.15 -14.09
N HIS A 40 19.07 -25.31 -13.54
CA HIS A 40 20.06 -24.53 -14.28
C HIS A 40 21.39 -25.27 -14.47
N PHE A 41 21.71 -26.23 -13.61
CA PHE A 41 23.03 -26.84 -13.44
C PHE A 41 23.60 -27.40 -14.74
N SER A 42 22.83 -28.22 -15.45
CA SER A 42 23.31 -28.86 -16.69
C SER A 42 23.69 -27.82 -17.75
N ALA A 43 22.85 -26.80 -17.94
CA ALA A 43 23.11 -25.74 -18.92
C ALA A 43 24.25 -24.82 -18.46
N HIS A 44 24.36 -24.54 -17.17
CA HIS A 44 25.46 -23.80 -16.56
C HIS A 44 26.82 -24.46 -16.83
N ILE A 45 26.92 -25.78 -16.64
CA ILE A 45 28.17 -26.54 -16.90
C ILE A 45 28.54 -26.49 -18.38
N VAL A 46 27.58 -26.68 -19.28
CA VAL A 46 27.82 -26.60 -20.74
C VAL A 46 28.31 -25.21 -21.12
N LEU A 47 27.66 -24.14 -20.64
CA LEU A 47 28.09 -22.77 -20.92
C LEU A 47 29.49 -22.47 -20.33
N ARG A 48 29.80 -22.97 -19.13
CA ARG A 48 31.14 -22.83 -18.53
C ARG A 48 32.24 -23.51 -19.35
N GLN A 49 31.95 -24.65 -19.98
CA GLN A 49 32.90 -25.31 -20.87
C GLN A 49 33.09 -24.50 -22.16
N LEU A 50 31.99 -23.96 -22.70
CA LEU A 50 31.99 -23.18 -23.94
C LEU A 50 32.81 -21.88 -23.80
N VAL A 51 32.62 -21.12 -22.71
CA VAL A 51 33.33 -19.84 -22.51
C VAL A 51 34.84 -20.01 -22.28
N ARG A 52 35.30 -21.23 -21.98
CA ARG A 52 36.74 -21.57 -21.82
C ARG A 52 37.40 -21.98 -23.13
N GLN A 53 36.65 -22.11 -24.22
CA GLN A 53 37.24 -22.46 -25.50
C GLN A 53 38.11 -21.29 -26.02
N PRO A 54 39.31 -21.55 -26.59
CA PRO A 54 40.24 -20.50 -26.99
C PRO A 54 39.65 -19.46 -27.94
N GLN A 55 38.75 -19.89 -28.83
CA GLN A 55 38.08 -19.01 -29.80
C GLN A 55 37.09 -18.05 -29.13
N PHE A 56 36.42 -18.49 -28.05
CA PHE A 56 35.52 -17.64 -27.27
C PHE A 56 36.31 -16.62 -26.45
N VAL A 57 37.37 -17.07 -25.78
CA VAL A 57 38.26 -16.21 -24.96
C VAL A 57 38.87 -15.09 -25.81
N ALA A 58 39.34 -15.42 -27.02
CA ALA A 58 39.91 -14.41 -27.93
C ALA A 58 38.94 -13.27 -28.28
N ILE A 59 37.63 -13.54 -28.35
CA ILE A 59 36.61 -12.51 -28.59
C ILE A 59 36.38 -11.67 -27.33
N VAL A 60 36.35 -12.30 -26.15
CA VAL A 60 36.16 -11.59 -24.88
C VAL A 60 37.35 -10.67 -24.57
N ASP A 61 38.58 -11.11 -24.83
CA ASP A 61 39.81 -10.33 -24.60
C ASP A 61 39.83 -9.02 -25.41
N THR A 62 39.18 -8.99 -26.58
CA THR A 62 39.09 -7.77 -27.41
C THR A 62 38.18 -6.68 -26.84
N LEU A 63 37.38 -6.99 -25.82
CA LEU A 63 36.40 -6.05 -25.24
C LEU A 63 37.01 -5.14 -24.15
N GLU A 64 38.22 -5.44 -23.66
CA GLU A 64 38.91 -4.71 -22.59
C GLU A 64 38.05 -4.58 -21.31
N ILE A 65 37.36 -5.66 -20.91
CA ILE A 65 36.53 -5.72 -19.70
C ILE A 65 37.38 -6.24 -18.53
N ASN A 66 36.96 -6.01 -17.29
CA ASN A 66 37.62 -6.55 -16.09
C ASN A 66 37.67 -8.10 -16.10
N ASP A 67 38.62 -8.67 -15.33
CA ASP A 67 38.87 -10.11 -15.26
C ASP A 67 37.69 -10.91 -14.64
N ASP A 68 36.78 -10.25 -13.90
CA ASP A 68 35.62 -10.85 -13.23
C ASP A 68 34.32 -10.83 -14.07
N ASN A 69 34.43 -10.82 -15.40
CA ASN A 69 33.27 -10.87 -16.31
C ASN A 69 32.69 -12.28 -16.48
N TRP A 70 31.42 -12.38 -16.89
CA TRP A 70 30.76 -13.65 -17.16
C TRP A 70 29.71 -13.57 -18.27
N THR A 71 29.40 -14.71 -18.86
CA THR A 71 28.55 -14.81 -20.05
C THR A 71 27.13 -15.20 -19.68
N LEU A 72 26.16 -14.56 -20.33
CA LEU A 72 24.75 -14.95 -20.33
C LEU A 72 24.31 -15.37 -21.74
N VAL A 73 23.51 -16.43 -21.84
CA VAL A 73 22.81 -16.84 -23.07
C VAL A 73 21.32 -16.81 -22.80
N ASN A 74 20.55 -16.10 -23.63
CA ASN A 74 19.10 -16.02 -23.45
C ASN A 74 18.34 -17.01 -24.34
N LYS A 75 17.01 -17.10 -24.11
CA LYS A 75 16.12 -18.00 -24.88
C LYS A 75 16.01 -17.72 -26.39
N LYS A 76 16.50 -16.57 -26.87
CA LYS A 76 16.59 -16.22 -28.29
C LYS A 76 17.94 -16.60 -28.91
N GLY A 77 18.88 -17.10 -28.11
CA GLY A 77 20.26 -17.37 -28.52
C GLY A 77 21.14 -16.11 -28.56
N GLU A 78 20.69 -15.00 -27.97
CA GLU A 78 21.52 -13.80 -27.81
C GLU A 78 22.53 -14.04 -26.67
N ILE A 79 23.77 -13.62 -26.89
CA ILE A 79 24.92 -13.89 -26.03
C ILE A 79 25.47 -12.56 -25.53
N PHE A 80 25.53 -12.42 -24.22
CA PHE A 80 25.99 -11.19 -23.58
C PHE A 80 27.20 -11.48 -22.71
N GLN A 81 28.23 -10.65 -22.84
CA GLN A 81 29.23 -10.53 -21.79
C GLN A 81 28.78 -9.54 -20.72
N VAL A 82 28.98 -9.90 -19.46
CA VAL A 82 28.43 -9.18 -18.32
C VAL A 82 29.51 -8.88 -17.31
N HIS A 83 29.49 -7.67 -16.78
CA HIS A 83 30.34 -7.28 -15.67
C HIS A 83 29.56 -6.39 -14.70
N GLU A 84 30.07 -6.30 -13.48
CA GLU A 84 29.50 -5.46 -12.43
C GLU A 84 30.01 -4.03 -12.55
N ILE A 85 29.13 -3.09 -12.26
CA ILE A 85 29.42 -1.67 -12.13
C ILE A 85 28.87 -1.20 -10.80
N GLN A 86 29.74 -0.57 -10.03
CA GLN A 86 29.38 0.02 -8.77
C GLN A 86 28.87 1.45 -9.01
N THR A 87 27.66 1.75 -8.55
CA THR A 87 27.05 3.08 -8.65
C THR A 87 26.74 3.65 -7.26
N THR A 88 26.28 4.89 -7.20
CA THR A 88 25.83 5.55 -5.95
C THR A 88 24.57 4.92 -5.33
N VAL A 89 23.85 4.08 -6.08
CA VAL A 89 22.58 3.45 -5.66
C VAL A 89 22.67 1.93 -5.54
N GLY A 90 23.85 1.33 -5.77
CA GLY A 90 24.09 -0.11 -5.65
C GLY A 90 25.00 -0.67 -6.74
N THR A 91 25.20 -2.00 -6.71
CA THR A 91 25.94 -2.74 -7.73
C THR A 91 24.99 -3.21 -8.84
N PHE A 92 25.27 -2.83 -10.08
CA PHE A 92 24.44 -3.15 -11.24
C PHE A 92 25.24 -3.96 -12.26
N ILE A 93 24.55 -4.66 -13.15
CA ILE A 93 25.18 -5.37 -14.27
C ILE A 93 25.04 -4.58 -15.58
N GLU A 94 26.15 -4.40 -16.29
CA GLU A 94 26.14 -3.97 -17.69
C GLU A 94 26.31 -5.19 -18.60
N ARG A 95 25.74 -5.10 -19.82
CA ARG A 95 25.72 -6.19 -20.79
C ARG A 95 26.27 -5.70 -22.11
N ILE A 96 27.20 -6.46 -22.68
CA ILE A 96 27.78 -6.23 -23.99
C ILE A 96 27.33 -7.39 -24.88
N ASP A 97 26.57 -7.09 -25.93
CA ASP A 97 26.10 -8.08 -26.89
C ASP A 97 27.28 -8.53 -27.79
N ILE A 98 27.56 -9.83 -27.74
CA ILE A 98 28.61 -10.48 -28.54
C ILE A 98 28.03 -11.55 -29.49
N THR A 99 26.72 -11.52 -29.71
CA THR A 99 25.98 -12.56 -30.45
C THR A 99 26.52 -12.74 -31.86
N GLN A 100 26.82 -11.65 -32.57
CA GLN A 100 27.30 -11.73 -33.95
C GLN A 100 28.69 -12.38 -34.02
N GLN A 101 29.61 -11.95 -33.16
CA GLN A 101 30.99 -12.41 -33.12
C GLN A 101 31.09 -13.90 -32.78
N ILE A 102 30.25 -14.37 -31.85
CA ILE A 102 30.23 -15.79 -31.48
C ILE A 102 29.53 -16.65 -32.54
N ASN A 103 28.48 -16.14 -33.20
CA ASN A 103 27.77 -16.88 -34.26
C ASN A 103 28.61 -17.07 -35.54
N GLU A 104 29.70 -16.33 -35.72
CA GLU A 104 30.67 -16.58 -36.80
C GLU A 104 31.51 -17.84 -36.57
N ILE A 105 31.49 -18.41 -35.36
CA ILE A 105 32.21 -19.64 -35.01
C ILE A 105 31.29 -20.86 -35.21
N ASP A 106 31.41 -21.53 -36.35
CA ASP A 106 30.57 -22.68 -36.72
C ASP A 106 30.58 -23.83 -35.71
N SER A 107 31.71 -24.08 -35.04
CA SER A 107 31.85 -25.14 -34.04
C SER A 107 31.04 -24.92 -32.76
N LEU A 108 30.54 -23.70 -32.50
CA LEU A 108 29.80 -23.36 -31.27
C LEU A 108 28.28 -23.36 -31.44
N LYS A 109 27.77 -23.36 -32.68
CA LYS A 109 26.34 -23.13 -32.98
C LYS A 109 25.40 -24.16 -32.35
N ALA A 110 25.76 -25.44 -32.39
CA ALA A 110 24.91 -26.52 -31.86
C ALA A 110 24.74 -26.41 -30.34
N ASP A 111 25.84 -26.14 -29.62
CA ASP A 111 25.83 -25.97 -28.16
C ASP A 111 25.06 -24.70 -27.76
N LEU A 112 25.20 -23.60 -28.51
CA LEU A 112 24.46 -22.35 -28.26
C LEU A 112 22.95 -22.51 -28.47
N GLN A 113 22.54 -23.27 -29.49
CA GLN A 113 21.13 -23.58 -29.71
C GLN A 113 20.55 -24.44 -28.58
N LEU A 114 21.32 -25.39 -28.07
CA LEU A 114 20.96 -26.20 -26.90
C LEU A 114 20.87 -25.36 -25.62
N LEU A 115 21.77 -24.40 -25.43
CA LEU A 115 21.74 -23.45 -24.32
C LEU A 115 20.52 -22.51 -24.40
N ALA A 116 20.18 -22.02 -25.59
CA ALA A 116 19.01 -21.18 -25.81
C ALA A 116 17.69 -21.93 -25.53
N SER A 117 17.58 -23.20 -25.93
CA SER A 117 16.40 -24.02 -25.61
C SER A 117 16.32 -24.33 -24.12
N SER A 118 17.46 -24.61 -23.48
CA SER A 118 17.55 -24.81 -22.03
C SER A 118 17.20 -23.54 -21.24
N ALA A 119 17.53 -22.35 -21.75
CA ALA A 119 17.23 -21.07 -21.13
C ALA A 119 15.71 -20.86 -20.93
N VAL A 120 14.85 -21.48 -21.74
CA VAL A 120 13.39 -21.43 -21.56
C VAL A 120 12.98 -22.03 -20.22
N MET A 121 13.66 -23.09 -19.78
CA MET A 121 13.36 -23.82 -18.55
C MET A 121 13.97 -23.19 -17.29
N THR A 122 14.88 -22.21 -17.45
CA THR A 122 15.63 -21.57 -16.36
C THR A 122 15.28 -20.10 -16.17
N GLY A 123 14.06 -19.71 -16.52
CA GLY A 123 13.61 -18.32 -16.40
C GLY A 123 14.22 -17.39 -17.44
N GLY A 124 14.55 -17.89 -18.62
CA GLY A 124 14.90 -17.11 -19.81
C GLY A 124 16.39 -16.90 -20.09
N ILE A 125 17.28 -17.24 -19.16
CA ILE A 125 18.75 -17.10 -19.31
C ILE A 125 19.50 -18.29 -18.69
N VAL A 126 20.61 -18.66 -19.31
CA VAL A 126 21.68 -19.49 -18.75
C VAL A 126 22.90 -18.60 -18.47
N SER A 127 23.54 -18.78 -17.31
CA SER A 127 24.69 -17.97 -16.86
C SER A 127 25.92 -18.86 -16.72
N SER A 128 27.09 -18.37 -17.13
CA SER A 128 28.38 -19.05 -16.92
C SER A 128 28.93 -18.83 -15.50
N SER A 129 28.36 -17.88 -14.76
CA SER A 129 28.66 -17.60 -13.36
C SER A 129 27.60 -18.21 -12.44
N ASP A 130 27.90 -18.30 -11.14
CA ASP A 130 26.89 -18.55 -10.11
C ASP A 130 25.96 -17.32 -9.91
N ARG A 131 26.24 -16.20 -10.59
CA ARG A 131 25.46 -14.96 -10.60
C ARG A 131 24.41 -14.95 -11.72
N LEU A 132 23.20 -14.48 -11.44
CA LEU A 132 22.11 -14.29 -12.42
C LEU A 132 21.29 -13.02 -12.14
N PRO A 133 20.62 -12.41 -13.15
CA PRO A 133 19.70 -11.32 -12.89
C PRO A 133 18.49 -11.78 -12.06
N LEU A 134 18.05 -10.97 -11.09
CA LEU A 134 16.87 -11.26 -10.25
C LEU A 134 15.61 -11.55 -11.10
N LEU A 135 15.47 -10.81 -12.21
CA LEU A 135 14.44 -11.01 -13.22
C LEU A 135 14.30 -12.48 -13.64
N ASN A 136 15.41 -13.19 -13.81
CA ASN A 136 15.40 -14.57 -14.27
C ASN A 136 14.88 -15.52 -13.21
N TRP A 137 15.19 -15.28 -11.94
CA TRP A 137 14.59 -16.04 -10.86
C TRP A 137 13.08 -15.79 -10.76
N LEU A 138 12.64 -14.53 -10.87
CA LEU A 138 11.20 -14.20 -10.87
C LEU A 138 10.47 -14.86 -12.04
N GLN A 139 11.07 -14.86 -13.23
CA GLN A 139 10.52 -15.53 -14.41
C GLN A 139 10.50 -17.06 -14.26
N PHE A 140 11.54 -17.65 -13.66
CA PHE A 140 11.56 -19.08 -13.34
C PHE A 140 10.42 -19.46 -12.40
N GLN A 141 10.14 -18.63 -11.39
CA GLN A 141 9.02 -18.79 -10.47
C GLN A 141 7.67 -18.33 -11.06
N GLN A 142 7.65 -17.86 -12.31
CA GLN A 142 6.46 -17.36 -13.01
C GLN A 142 5.75 -16.20 -12.27
N LEU A 143 6.51 -15.37 -11.57
CA LEU A 143 5.99 -14.22 -10.82
C LEU A 143 5.97 -12.98 -11.72
N ASN A 144 5.01 -12.09 -11.48
CA ASN A 144 4.98 -10.79 -12.15
C ASN A 144 6.17 -9.95 -11.72
N LEU A 145 6.63 -9.13 -12.65
CA LEU A 145 7.64 -8.13 -12.37
C LEU A 145 7.04 -7.04 -11.48
N PRO A 146 7.67 -6.67 -10.35
CA PRO A 146 7.18 -5.57 -9.55
C PRO A 146 7.39 -4.25 -10.30
N GLU A 147 6.31 -3.72 -10.88
CA GLU A 147 6.32 -2.46 -11.62
C GLU A 147 6.30 -1.22 -10.73
N THR A 148 5.82 -1.37 -9.49
CA THR A 148 5.64 -0.31 -8.49
C THR A 148 6.35 -0.66 -7.18
N ALA A 149 6.59 0.34 -6.34
CA ALA A 149 7.13 0.15 -5.00
C ALA A 149 6.25 -0.78 -4.14
N ASP A 150 4.93 -0.68 -4.25
CA ASP A 150 3.98 -1.53 -3.51
C ASP A 150 4.05 -2.99 -3.97
N HIS A 151 4.18 -3.25 -5.28
CA HIS A 151 4.38 -4.60 -5.79
C HIS A 151 5.68 -5.21 -5.28
N LEU A 152 6.75 -4.40 -5.17
CA LEU A 152 8.03 -4.84 -4.64
C LEU A 152 7.96 -5.10 -3.12
N GLN A 153 7.32 -4.23 -2.34
CA GLN A 153 7.13 -4.44 -0.90
C GLN A 153 6.29 -5.69 -0.63
N ASN A 154 5.25 -5.93 -1.43
CA ASN A 154 4.45 -7.14 -1.33
C ASN A 154 5.25 -8.41 -1.65
N LEU A 155 6.09 -8.38 -2.70
CA LEU A 155 7.00 -9.48 -3.01
C LEU A 155 7.99 -9.73 -1.86
N ILE A 156 8.56 -8.67 -1.26
CA ILE A 156 9.42 -8.80 -0.09
C ILE A 156 8.66 -9.43 1.07
N ALA A 157 7.42 -9.03 1.33
CA ALA A 157 6.59 -9.62 2.38
C ALA A 157 6.36 -11.11 2.17
N TRP A 158 6.10 -11.55 0.93
CA TRP A 158 6.02 -12.97 0.57
C TRP A 158 7.32 -13.72 0.84
N LEU A 159 8.47 -13.13 0.50
CA LEU A 159 9.77 -13.76 0.70
C LEU A 159 10.17 -13.84 2.17
N GLU A 160 9.82 -12.83 2.97
CA GLU A 160 10.09 -12.80 4.41
C GLU A 160 9.07 -13.60 5.24
N LEU A 161 8.01 -14.12 4.62
CA LEU A 161 6.94 -14.84 5.31
C LEU A 161 7.47 -16.11 5.98
N THR A 162 7.44 -16.15 7.31
CA THR A 162 7.75 -17.36 8.08
C THR A 162 6.47 -18.09 8.47
N LEU A 163 6.33 -19.33 8.03
CA LEU A 163 5.19 -20.20 8.36
C LEU A 163 5.61 -21.31 9.33
N PRO A 164 4.69 -21.77 10.21
CA PRO A 164 4.96 -22.92 11.07
C PRO A 164 5.10 -24.20 10.24
N LEU A 165 5.70 -25.24 10.84
CA LEU A 165 5.74 -26.56 10.21
C LEU A 165 4.32 -27.14 10.12
N PRO A 166 3.92 -27.73 8.99
CA PRO A 166 2.62 -28.37 8.87
C PRO A 166 2.55 -29.60 9.79
N PRO A 167 1.34 -30.02 10.22
CA PRO A 167 1.15 -31.23 11.01
C PRO A 167 1.69 -32.48 10.30
N THR A 168 2.20 -33.44 11.07
CA THR A 168 2.78 -34.71 10.54
C THR A 168 1.84 -35.49 9.62
N HIS A 169 0.53 -35.43 9.86
CA HIS A 169 -0.49 -36.11 9.04
C HIS A 169 -1.29 -35.15 8.15
N GLY A 170 -0.78 -33.92 7.96
CA GLY A 170 -1.42 -32.88 7.16
C GLY A 170 -2.86 -32.59 7.61
N ASN A 171 -3.78 -32.58 6.63
CA ASN A 171 -5.23 -32.48 6.83
C ASN A 171 -5.93 -33.85 6.88
N TYR A 172 -5.20 -34.95 7.06
CA TYR A 172 -5.67 -36.35 7.08
C TYR A 172 -6.19 -36.92 5.75
N TRP A 173 -6.68 -36.08 4.84
CA TRP A 173 -7.30 -36.48 3.57
C TRP A 173 -6.25 -36.57 2.45
N GLY A 174 -5.49 -35.49 2.24
CA GLY A 174 -4.56 -35.31 1.14
C GLY A 174 -4.94 -34.12 0.24
N ILE A 175 -4.19 -33.94 -0.85
CA ILE A 175 -4.49 -32.98 -1.92
C ILE A 175 -4.45 -33.73 -3.25
N SER A 176 -5.46 -33.50 -4.08
CA SER A 176 -5.51 -34.00 -5.45
C SER A 176 -4.40 -33.37 -6.31
N ASN A 177 -3.60 -34.18 -6.98
CA ASN A 177 -2.63 -33.69 -7.95
C ASN A 177 -3.32 -33.06 -9.17
N GLU A 178 -4.56 -33.48 -9.47
CA GLU A 178 -5.34 -33.02 -10.62
C GLU A 178 -6.15 -31.75 -10.36
N THR A 179 -6.73 -31.60 -9.17
CA THR A 179 -7.59 -30.45 -8.87
C THR A 179 -6.97 -29.46 -7.91
N GLY A 180 -5.96 -29.89 -7.12
CA GLY A 180 -5.39 -29.10 -6.03
C GLY A 180 -6.32 -28.98 -4.81
N ALA A 181 -7.48 -29.63 -4.83
CA ALA A 181 -8.45 -29.63 -3.74
C ALA A 181 -8.14 -30.72 -2.71
N THR A 182 -8.68 -30.56 -1.50
CA THR A 182 -8.64 -31.59 -0.45
C THR A 182 -9.53 -32.75 -0.86
N GLU A 183 -8.96 -33.95 -0.90
CA GLU A 183 -9.63 -35.16 -1.41
C GLU A 183 -9.18 -36.38 -0.62
N LEU A 184 -10.06 -37.39 -0.51
CA LEU A 184 -9.71 -38.67 0.08
C LEU A 184 -8.70 -39.41 -0.81
N CYS A 185 -7.92 -40.32 -0.24
CA CYS A 185 -6.95 -41.10 -1.00
C CYS A 185 -7.56 -42.25 -1.83
N ILE A 186 -8.88 -42.25 -2.03
CA ILE A 186 -9.63 -43.27 -2.78
C ILE A 186 -10.63 -42.59 -3.73
N ASP A 187 -10.83 -43.20 -4.89
CA ASP A 187 -11.80 -42.72 -5.89
C ASP A 187 -13.20 -43.34 -5.67
N GLU A 188 -14.22 -42.83 -6.34
CA GLU A 188 -15.61 -43.34 -6.23
C GLU A 188 -15.71 -44.84 -6.57
N ASP A 189 -15.00 -45.29 -7.60
CA ASP A 189 -14.99 -46.70 -8.04
C ASP A 189 -14.37 -47.65 -6.99
N GLN A 190 -13.53 -47.11 -6.10
CA GLN A 190 -12.83 -47.87 -5.06
C GLN A 190 -13.66 -48.02 -3.77
N GLN A 191 -14.74 -47.24 -3.61
CA GLN A 191 -15.50 -47.17 -2.35
C GLN A 191 -16.17 -48.51 -2.00
N SER A 192 -16.66 -49.26 -3.00
CA SER A 192 -17.32 -50.55 -2.75
C SER A 192 -16.38 -51.58 -2.13
N ALA A 193 -15.11 -51.58 -2.51
CA ALA A 193 -14.10 -52.48 -1.94
C ALA A 193 -13.88 -52.15 -0.45
N ILE A 194 -13.76 -50.87 -0.11
CA ILE A 194 -13.61 -50.43 1.28
C ILE A 194 -14.84 -50.76 2.11
N TYR A 195 -16.06 -50.55 1.58
CA TYR A 195 -17.30 -50.95 2.27
C TYR A 195 -17.35 -52.44 2.59
N GLN A 196 -16.87 -53.31 1.69
CA GLN A 196 -16.81 -54.75 1.94
C GLN A 196 -15.82 -55.09 3.06
N VAL A 197 -14.66 -54.42 3.13
CA VAL A 197 -13.69 -54.60 4.21
C VAL A 197 -14.27 -54.14 5.55
N ILE A 198 -14.95 -52.99 5.58
CA ILE A 198 -15.66 -52.50 6.78
C ILE A 198 -16.71 -53.51 7.22
N HIS A 199 -17.56 -53.97 6.30
CA HIS A 199 -18.61 -54.94 6.60
C HIS A 199 -18.01 -56.23 7.18
N LYS A 200 -16.98 -56.79 6.55
CA LYS A 200 -16.31 -58.02 7.00
C LYS A 200 -15.70 -57.88 8.39
N LEU A 201 -15.11 -56.73 8.72
CA LEU A 201 -14.56 -56.47 10.07
C LEU A 201 -15.67 -56.35 11.12
N MET A 202 -16.76 -55.69 10.76
CA MET A 202 -17.83 -55.30 11.69
C MET A 202 -18.97 -56.33 11.79
N ASP A 203 -18.92 -57.42 11.01
CA ASP A 203 -19.94 -58.47 10.96
C ASP A 203 -20.00 -59.27 12.28
N LYS A 204 -20.95 -58.89 13.15
CA LYS A 204 -21.27 -59.58 14.41
C LYS A 204 -22.77 -59.91 14.53
N GLY A 205 -23.45 -60.05 13.39
CA GLY A 205 -24.91 -60.20 13.32
C GLY A 205 -25.65 -58.85 13.25
N GLU A 206 -26.86 -58.86 12.68
CA GLU A 206 -27.65 -57.65 12.46
C GLU A 206 -28.58 -57.28 13.62
N PRO A 207 -28.86 -55.97 13.82
CA PRO A 207 -28.31 -54.84 13.07
C PRO A 207 -27.00 -54.31 13.67
N ARG A 208 -26.15 -53.73 12.80
CA ARG A 208 -24.85 -53.16 13.14
C ARG A 208 -24.91 -52.23 14.37
N ALA A 209 -24.16 -52.60 15.41
CA ALA A 209 -24.24 -51.92 16.70
C ALA A 209 -23.58 -50.53 16.70
N GLU A 210 -22.40 -50.37 16.07
CA GLU A 210 -21.53 -49.20 16.23
C GLU A 210 -20.70 -48.86 14.96
N PRO A 211 -20.30 -47.59 14.76
CA PRO A 211 -19.42 -47.16 13.66
C PRO A 211 -17.97 -47.64 13.82
N LEU A 212 -17.22 -47.73 12.71
CA LEU A 212 -15.82 -48.17 12.62
C LEU A 212 -14.90 -47.42 13.60
N ILE A 213 -15.11 -46.11 13.74
CA ILE A 213 -14.29 -45.28 14.62
C ILE A 213 -14.35 -45.74 16.09
N ASN A 214 -15.47 -46.31 16.55
CA ASN A 214 -15.57 -46.85 17.91
C ASN A 214 -14.67 -48.08 18.09
N TYR A 215 -14.58 -48.94 17.07
CA TYR A 215 -13.69 -50.10 17.09
C TYR A 215 -12.23 -49.66 17.15
N LEU A 216 -11.84 -48.72 16.29
CA LEU A 216 -10.47 -48.19 16.24
C LEU A 216 -10.09 -47.46 17.53
N ALA A 217 -10.96 -46.59 18.05
CA ALA A 217 -10.73 -45.90 19.32
C ALA A 217 -10.72 -46.88 20.51
N GLY A 218 -11.53 -47.94 20.49
CA GLY A 218 -11.54 -49.00 21.49
C GLY A 218 -10.21 -49.77 21.57
N ALA A 219 -9.51 -49.95 20.45
CA ALA A 219 -8.16 -50.52 20.44
C ALA A 219 -7.16 -49.61 21.17
N LEU A 220 -7.25 -48.30 20.99
CA LEU A 220 -6.39 -47.33 21.67
C LEU A 220 -6.64 -47.27 23.19
N LEU A 221 -7.89 -47.47 23.64
CA LEU A 221 -8.24 -47.52 25.08
C LEU A 221 -7.54 -48.64 25.86
N LYS A 222 -6.91 -49.61 25.19
CA LYS A 222 -6.04 -50.60 25.84
C LYS A 222 -4.76 -49.98 26.41
N LYS A 223 -4.37 -48.80 25.92
CA LYS A 223 -3.12 -48.09 26.27
C LYS A 223 -3.35 -46.67 26.80
N GLU A 224 -4.49 -46.06 26.50
CA GLU A 224 -4.81 -44.67 26.83
C GLU A 224 -6.15 -44.55 27.57
N THR A 225 -6.41 -43.38 28.16
CA THR A 225 -7.65 -43.12 28.91
C THR A 225 -8.72 -42.46 28.04
N PRO A 226 -10.03 -42.67 28.30
CA PRO A 226 -11.10 -41.96 27.60
C PRO A 226 -10.98 -40.43 27.67
N THR A 227 -10.45 -39.88 28.77
CA THR A 227 -10.21 -38.44 28.92
C THR A 227 -9.11 -37.95 27.99
N ALA A 228 -7.99 -38.68 27.86
CA ALA A 228 -6.91 -38.31 26.95
C ALA A 228 -7.36 -38.25 25.49
N LEU A 229 -8.25 -39.17 25.07
CA LEU A 229 -8.82 -39.16 23.72
C LEU A 229 -9.70 -37.94 23.45
N ARG A 230 -10.41 -37.43 24.47
CA ARG A 230 -11.25 -36.22 24.36
C ARG A 230 -10.43 -34.93 24.32
N GLU A 231 -9.42 -34.82 25.18
CA GLU A 231 -8.64 -33.58 25.34
C GLU A 231 -7.59 -33.39 24.23
N TYR A 232 -7.09 -34.47 23.64
CA TYR A 232 -5.98 -34.42 22.67
C TYR A 232 -6.28 -35.23 21.39
N PRO A 233 -7.30 -34.84 20.60
CA PRO A 233 -7.78 -35.63 19.46
C PRO A 233 -6.69 -35.91 18.41
N ARG A 234 -5.86 -34.93 18.03
CA ARG A 234 -4.70 -35.13 17.14
C ARG A 234 -3.71 -36.16 17.62
N ARG A 235 -3.32 -36.06 18.91
CA ARG A 235 -2.37 -36.99 19.53
C ARG A 235 -2.97 -38.38 19.58
N ALA A 236 -4.24 -38.47 19.94
CA ALA A 236 -4.95 -39.73 20.00
C ALA A 236 -5.05 -40.39 18.61
N TRP A 237 -5.27 -39.63 17.53
CA TRP A 237 -5.20 -40.17 16.17
C TRP A 237 -3.81 -40.71 15.81
N ALA A 238 -2.74 -39.94 16.11
CA ALA A 238 -1.37 -40.36 15.84
C ALA A 238 -0.97 -41.66 16.57
N LEU A 239 -1.54 -41.91 17.76
CA LEU A 239 -1.36 -43.17 18.49
C LEU A 239 -2.27 -44.29 17.96
N LEU A 240 -3.51 -43.95 17.58
CA LEU A 240 -4.50 -44.90 17.05
C LEU A 240 -3.99 -45.59 15.80
N ILE A 241 -3.41 -44.85 14.85
CA ILE A 241 -2.91 -45.42 13.59
C ILE A 241 -1.73 -46.40 13.80
N GLU A 242 -1.09 -46.36 14.97
CA GLU A 242 0.00 -47.29 15.33
C GLU A 242 -0.47 -48.51 16.13
N THR A 243 -1.76 -48.62 16.44
CA THR A 243 -2.35 -49.85 17.02
C THR A 243 -2.31 -51.00 16.03
N GLU A 244 -2.21 -52.23 16.53
CA GLU A 244 -2.16 -53.43 15.69
C GLU A 244 -3.48 -53.63 14.92
N GLU A 245 -4.61 -53.27 15.53
CA GLU A 245 -5.92 -53.28 14.90
C GLU A 245 -6.01 -52.29 13.73
N ALA A 246 -5.52 -51.06 13.89
CA ALA A 246 -5.51 -50.06 12.83
C ALA A 246 -4.57 -50.44 11.69
N LYS A 247 -3.38 -50.99 12.00
CA LYS A 247 -2.43 -51.51 11.00
C LYS A 247 -3.04 -52.64 10.18
N ALA A 248 -3.62 -53.64 10.84
CA ALA A 248 -4.24 -54.78 10.18
C ALA A 248 -5.41 -54.35 9.28
N PHE A 249 -6.28 -53.46 9.76
CA PHE A 249 -7.42 -52.98 8.99
C PHE A 249 -7.00 -52.13 7.78
N ALA A 250 -6.05 -51.21 7.95
CA ALA A 250 -5.52 -50.42 6.84
C ALA A 250 -4.85 -51.30 5.77
N GLN A 251 -4.15 -52.35 6.20
CA GLN A 251 -3.55 -53.33 5.31
C GLN A 251 -4.62 -54.09 4.50
N SER A 252 -5.71 -54.53 5.14
CA SER A 252 -6.85 -55.15 4.43
C SER A 252 -7.52 -54.21 3.44
N CYS A 253 -7.62 -52.92 3.77
CA CYS A 253 -8.12 -51.91 2.83
C CYS A 253 -7.19 -51.79 1.61
N PHE A 254 -5.87 -51.69 1.83
CA PHE A 254 -4.89 -51.62 0.75
C PHE A 254 -4.90 -52.86 -0.16
N GLU A 255 -5.03 -54.07 0.42
CA GLU A 255 -5.15 -55.32 -0.33
C GLU A 255 -6.43 -55.38 -1.16
N ALA A 256 -7.54 -54.83 -0.67
CA ALA A 256 -8.79 -54.79 -1.41
C ALA A 256 -8.77 -53.79 -2.59
N LEU A 257 -7.93 -52.75 -2.52
CA LEU A 257 -7.78 -51.73 -3.56
C LEU A 257 -6.82 -52.14 -4.69
N ASN A 258 -5.92 -53.10 -4.48
CA ASN A 258 -4.93 -53.52 -5.45
C ASN A 258 -5.22 -54.92 -6.02
N GLU A 259 -5.06 -55.13 -7.33
CA GLU A 259 -5.19 -56.46 -7.92
C GLU A 259 -4.13 -57.43 -7.37
N PRO A 260 -4.46 -58.74 -7.18
CA PRO A 260 -3.60 -59.74 -6.55
C PRO A 260 -2.28 -60.06 -7.30
N SER A 261 -2.02 -59.41 -8.44
CA SER A 261 -0.81 -59.61 -9.26
C SER A 261 0.44 -58.88 -8.76
N MET A 262 0.31 -57.98 -7.77
CA MET A 262 1.42 -57.23 -7.15
C MET A 262 1.69 -57.70 -5.70
N ALA A 263 1.73 -59.01 -5.48
CA ALA A 263 1.91 -59.65 -4.18
C ALA A 263 3.35 -59.59 -3.61
N ASN A 264 3.96 -58.41 -3.58
CA ASN A 264 5.06 -58.14 -2.66
C ASN A 264 4.48 -57.37 -1.46
N ALA A 265 4.59 -57.94 -0.26
CA ALA A 265 4.10 -57.34 0.98
C ALA A 265 4.71 -55.94 1.19
N THR A 266 4.02 -54.91 0.71
CA THR A 266 4.42 -53.52 0.83
C THR A 266 3.91 -53.04 2.18
N VAL A 267 4.83 -52.74 3.09
CA VAL A 267 4.49 -52.16 4.39
C VAL A 267 4.01 -50.72 4.16
N LEU A 268 2.75 -50.45 4.49
CA LEU A 268 2.17 -49.11 4.40
C LEU A 268 2.96 -48.11 5.28
N SER A 269 3.34 -46.99 4.69
CA SER A 269 3.87 -45.87 5.47
C SER A 269 2.81 -45.36 6.46
N THR A 270 3.23 -44.73 7.56
CA THR A 270 2.29 -44.17 8.54
C THR A 270 1.32 -43.16 7.90
N GLU A 271 1.77 -42.42 6.90
CA GLU A 271 0.92 -41.47 6.15
C GLU A 271 -0.13 -42.18 5.28
N GLN A 272 0.29 -43.17 4.48
CA GLN A 272 -0.64 -43.96 3.65
C GLN A 272 -1.70 -44.65 4.51
N ARG A 273 -1.26 -45.19 5.66
CA ARG A 273 -2.14 -45.81 6.65
C ARG A 273 -3.16 -44.82 7.20
N SER A 274 -2.71 -43.65 7.64
CA SER A 274 -3.59 -42.60 8.14
C SER A 274 -4.65 -42.23 7.10
N ARG A 275 -4.25 -41.97 5.85
CA ARG A 275 -5.18 -41.55 4.78
C ARG A 275 -6.21 -42.63 4.46
N LEU A 276 -5.81 -43.90 4.36
CA LEU A 276 -6.73 -45.02 4.13
C LEU A 276 -7.72 -45.19 5.28
N LEU A 277 -7.27 -45.06 6.53
CA LEU A 277 -8.14 -45.12 7.71
C LEU A 277 -9.14 -43.97 7.72
N VAL A 278 -8.72 -42.76 7.36
CA VAL A 278 -9.61 -41.60 7.26
C VAL A 278 -10.67 -41.83 6.19
N ALA A 279 -10.27 -42.30 5.00
CA ALA A 279 -11.19 -42.61 3.93
C ALA A 279 -12.23 -43.65 4.35
N ALA A 280 -11.81 -44.73 5.01
CA ALA A 280 -12.73 -45.73 5.55
C ALA A 280 -13.68 -45.17 6.61
N VAL A 281 -13.18 -44.34 7.54
CA VAL A 281 -14.01 -43.70 8.57
C VAL A 281 -15.02 -42.72 7.95
N MET A 282 -14.62 -41.92 6.96
CA MET A 282 -15.53 -41.01 6.26
C MET A 282 -16.64 -41.79 5.54
N LEU A 283 -16.29 -42.82 4.76
CA LEU A 283 -17.26 -43.68 4.07
C LEU A 283 -18.24 -44.33 5.05
N ASP A 284 -17.74 -44.79 6.20
CA ASP A 284 -18.57 -45.41 7.23
C ASP A 284 -19.61 -44.46 7.82
N LEU A 285 -19.26 -43.18 7.94
CA LEU A 285 -20.15 -42.11 8.41
C LEU A 285 -21.09 -41.58 7.31
N SER A 286 -21.12 -42.25 6.15
CA SER A 286 -21.83 -41.81 4.94
C SER A 286 -21.34 -40.46 4.40
N LEU A 287 -20.05 -40.17 4.63
CA LEU A 287 -19.29 -39.04 4.07
C LEU A 287 -18.28 -39.58 3.05
N GLY A 288 -17.51 -38.70 2.42
CA GLY A 288 -16.45 -39.07 1.46
C GLY A 288 -16.86 -39.06 -0.01
N ARG A 289 -18.16 -38.97 -0.32
CA ARG A 289 -18.65 -38.62 -1.66
C ARG A 289 -18.95 -37.13 -1.75
N GLU A 290 -18.72 -36.53 -2.92
CA GLU A 290 -18.88 -35.09 -3.14
C GLU A 290 -20.31 -34.61 -2.79
N ASP A 291 -21.35 -35.32 -3.25
CA ASP A 291 -22.76 -35.00 -2.95
C ASP A 291 -23.08 -35.08 -1.46
N LYS A 292 -22.52 -36.07 -0.76
CA LYS A 292 -22.74 -36.28 0.68
C LYS A 292 -21.99 -35.28 1.53
N ASN A 293 -20.76 -34.95 1.14
CA ASN A 293 -19.94 -33.94 1.80
C ASN A 293 -20.61 -32.57 1.71
N GLN A 294 -21.05 -32.18 0.51
CA GLN A 294 -21.74 -30.92 0.32
C GLN A 294 -23.05 -30.85 1.12
N ASN A 295 -23.86 -31.90 1.08
CA ASN A 295 -25.08 -31.96 1.88
C ASN A 295 -24.79 -31.84 3.39
N PHE A 296 -23.73 -32.50 3.89
CA PHE A 296 -23.31 -32.38 5.27
C PHE A 296 -22.93 -30.93 5.63
N ILE A 297 -22.14 -30.27 4.77
CA ILE A 297 -21.72 -28.87 4.93
C ILE A 297 -22.95 -27.95 5.00
N GLU A 298 -23.85 -28.04 4.02
CA GLU A 298 -25.05 -27.19 3.92
C GLU A 298 -26.00 -27.37 5.11
N GLN A 299 -26.18 -28.60 5.59
CA GLN A 299 -27.13 -28.90 6.66
C GLN A 299 -26.57 -28.66 8.06
N ASN A 300 -25.27 -28.89 8.28
CA ASN A 300 -24.69 -28.97 9.62
C ASN A 300 -23.60 -27.92 9.89
N ILE A 301 -23.01 -27.29 8.87
CA ILE A 301 -21.93 -26.30 9.04
C ILE A 301 -22.43 -24.92 8.62
N TYR A 302 -22.78 -24.76 7.34
CA TYR A 302 -23.22 -23.48 6.75
C TYR A 302 -24.74 -23.37 6.65
N ASN A 303 -25.41 -23.86 7.69
CA ASN A 303 -26.85 -23.78 7.82
C ASN A 303 -27.28 -22.32 8.11
N PRO A 304 -28.30 -21.76 7.42
CA PRO A 304 -28.80 -20.41 7.70
C PRO A 304 -29.18 -20.15 9.18
N GLY A 305 -29.57 -21.19 9.92
CA GLY A 305 -29.82 -21.11 11.37
C GLY A 305 -28.58 -20.76 12.20
N TYR A 306 -27.38 -20.92 11.65
CA TYR A 306 -26.10 -20.59 12.27
C TYR A 306 -25.52 -19.25 11.82
N VAL A 307 -26.25 -18.41 11.09
CA VAL A 307 -25.74 -17.13 10.57
C VAL A 307 -25.15 -16.22 11.65
N GLN A 308 -25.64 -16.27 12.89
CA GLN A 308 -25.11 -15.52 14.05
C GLN A 308 -24.32 -16.39 15.03
N ALA A 309 -24.07 -17.66 14.71
CA ALA A 309 -23.30 -18.56 15.55
C ALA A 309 -21.80 -18.32 15.40
N THR A 310 -21.07 -18.60 16.47
CA THR A 310 -19.61 -18.66 16.53
C THR A 310 -19.11 -20.04 16.12
N SER A 311 -17.83 -20.15 15.76
CA SER A 311 -17.18 -21.45 15.49
C SER A 311 -17.38 -22.45 16.63
N HIS A 312 -17.32 -21.98 17.88
CA HIS A 312 -17.49 -22.81 19.07
C HIS A 312 -18.90 -23.41 19.15
N GLU A 313 -19.95 -22.61 18.92
CA GLU A 313 -21.34 -23.07 18.99
C GLU A 313 -21.66 -24.10 17.91
N VAL A 314 -21.13 -23.90 16.69
CA VAL A 314 -21.28 -24.88 15.60
C VAL A 314 -20.55 -26.17 15.93
N ASN A 315 -19.30 -26.10 16.42
CA ASN A 315 -18.55 -27.29 16.83
C ASN A 315 -19.29 -28.07 17.93
N LEU A 316 -19.82 -27.38 18.93
CA LEU A 316 -20.62 -28.01 19.99
C LEU A 316 -21.87 -28.71 19.43
N ALA A 317 -22.57 -28.08 18.49
CA ALA A 317 -23.74 -28.69 17.85
C ALA A 317 -23.36 -29.93 17.01
N LEU A 318 -22.21 -29.89 16.31
CA LEU A 318 -21.67 -31.02 15.56
C LEU A 318 -21.27 -32.18 16.48
N GLU A 319 -20.61 -31.93 17.61
CA GLU A 319 -20.28 -32.96 18.60
C GLU A 319 -21.55 -33.67 19.11
N GLN A 320 -22.59 -32.90 19.43
CA GLN A 320 -23.88 -33.46 19.85
C GLN A 320 -24.53 -34.29 18.73
N ALA A 321 -24.47 -33.83 17.48
CA ALA A 321 -25.00 -34.56 16.33
C ALA A 321 -24.25 -35.88 16.10
N LEU A 322 -22.93 -35.89 16.24
CA LEU A 322 -22.10 -37.10 16.14
C LEU A 322 -22.38 -38.08 17.29
N GLY A 323 -22.57 -37.61 18.52
CA GLY A 323 -22.98 -38.45 19.65
C GLY A 323 -24.30 -39.18 19.41
N ARG A 324 -25.26 -38.56 18.71
CA ARG A 324 -26.53 -39.19 18.31
C ARG A 324 -26.35 -40.28 17.24
N ARG A 325 -25.24 -40.29 16.51
CA ARG A 325 -24.88 -41.33 15.51
C ARG A 325 -24.19 -42.56 16.13
N ARG A 326 -24.37 -42.80 17.44
CA ARG A 326 -23.78 -43.92 18.20
C ARG A 326 -22.24 -43.92 18.24
N ILE A 327 -21.60 -42.80 17.93
CA ILE A 327 -20.17 -42.59 18.19
C ILE A 327 -19.99 -42.44 19.70
N LYS A 328 -19.05 -43.18 20.29
CA LYS A 328 -18.79 -43.08 21.74
C LYS A 328 -18.25 -41.70 22.09
N GLU A 329 -18.63 -41.19 23.25
CA GLU A 329 -18.27 -39.85 23.73
C GLU A 329 -16.76 -39.57 23.64
N TYR A 330 -15.92 -40.55 23.97
CA TYR A 330 -14.47 -40.41 23.91
C TYR A 330 -13.89 -40.34 22.48
N ALA A 331 -14.64 -40.76 21.47
CA ALA A 331 -14.23 -40.74 20.05
C ALA A 331 -14.83 -39.54 19.28
N VAL A 332 -15.78 -38.80 19.86
CA VAL A 332 -16.46 -37.69 19.19
C VAL A 332 -15.49 -36.57 18.77
N PRO A 333 -14.62 -36.02 19.65
CA PRO A 333 -13.75 -34.90 19.28
C PRO A 333 -12.77 -35.26 18.17
N MET A 334 -12.20 -36.48 18.23
CA MET A 334 -11.32 -37.01 17.18
C MET A 334 -12.08 -37.19 15.86
N THR A 335 -13.29 -37.73 15.89
CA THR A 335 -14.09 -37.89 14.67
C THR A 335 -14.44 -36.54 14.04
N LEU A 336 -14.83 -35.57 14.87
CA LEU A 336 -15.13 -34.21 14.41
C LEU A 336 -13.90 -33.56 13.76
N GLU A 337 -12.73 -33.72 14.37
CA GLU A 337 -11.47 -33.21 13.82
C GLU A 337 -11.16 -33.78 12.43
N LEU A 338 -11.35 -35.09 12.23
CA LEU A 338 -11.13 -35.73 10.92
C LEU A 338 -12.12 -35.23 9.85
N ILE A 339 -13.37 -34.97 10.22
CA ILE A 339 -14.40 -34.42 9.32
C ILE A 339 -14.05 -32.99 8.95
N LEU A 340 -13.82 -32.12 9.94
CA LEU A 340 -13.58 -30.70 9.72
C LEU A 340 -12.28 -30.44 8.97
N ALA A 341 -11.23 -31.23 9.21
CA ALA A 341 -9.96 -31.06 8.51
C ALA A 341 -10.08 -31.18 6.98
N GLY A 342 -11.03 -31.98 6.50
CA GLY A 342 -11.30 -32.09 5.06
C GLY A 342 -12.38 -31.15 4.54
N LEU A 343 -13.45 -30.94 5.32
CA LEU A 343 -14.65 -30.26 4.85
C LEU A 343 -14.71 -28.76 5.19
N ALA A 344 -14.16 -28.36 6.34
CA ALA A 344 -14.21 -26.98 6.82
C ALA A 344 -13.07 -26.70 7.82
N PRO A 345 -11.79 -26.71 7.37
CA PRO A 345 -10.62 -26.55 8.23
C PRO A 345 -10.62 -25.24 9.04
N GLU A 346 -11.37 -24.23 8.61
CA GLU A 346 -11.59 -22.97 9.30
C GLU A 346 -12.21 -23.13 10.70
N PHE A 347 -12.96 -24.20 10.95
CA PHE A 347 -13.50 -24.52 12.28
C PHE A 347 -12.48 -25.17 13.24
N LEU A 348 -11.29 -25.54 12.73
CA LEU A 348 -10.18 -26.04 13.54
C LEU A 348 -9.24 -24.90 13.99
N VAL A 349 -9.47 -23.68 13.51
CA VAL A 349 -8.71 -22.49 13.90
C VAL A 349 -9.29 -21.91 15.19
N ARG A 350 -8.41 -21.51 16.11
CA ARG A 350 -8.83 -20.74 17.29
C ARG A 350 -9.18 -19.31 16.90
N THR A 351 -10.47 -19.02 16.80
CA THR A 351 -11.00 -17.70 16.44
C THR A 351 -11.31 -16.85 17.68
N PRO A 352 -11.45 -15.52 17.54
CA PRO A 352 -12.07 -14.70 18.56
C PRO A 352 -13.48 -15.20 18.91
N THR A 353 -13.86 -15.10 20.18
CA THR A 353 -15.16 -15.62 20.69
C THR A 353 -16.36 -14.87 20.13
N THR A 354 -16.15 -13.68 19.58
CA THR A 354 -17.18 -12.82 19.01
C THR A 354 -17.28 -12.92 17.48
N LEU A 355 -16.41 -13.69 16.82
CA LEU A 355 -16.48 -13.88 15.37
C LEU A 355 -17.62 -14.83 14.99
N GLN A 356 -18.62 -14.29 14.30
CA GLN A 356 -19.77 -15.05 13.79
C GLN A 356 -19.56 -15.51 12.34
N ILE A 357 -20.04 -16.70 12.01
CA ILE A 357 -19.78 -17.33 10.70
C ILE A 357 -20.51 -16.65 9.53
N GLY A 358 -21.60 -15.94 9.77
CA GLY A 358 -22.36 -15.19 8.74
C GLY A 358 -21.80 -13.81 8.40
N THR A 359 -20.61 -13.47 8.91
CA THR A 359 -20.01 -12.15 8.72
C THR A 359 -18.93 -12.15 7.64
N PRO A 360 -18.62 -10.99 7.03
CA PRO A 360 -17.46 -10.87 6.14
C PRO A 360 -16.11 -11.23 6.79
N GLY A 361 -15.99 -11.15 8.11
CA GLY A 361 -14.81 -11.63 8.84
C GLY A 361 -14.59 -13.13 8.70
N TRP A 362 -15.68 -13.91 8.61
CA TRP A 362 -15.59 -15.33 8.33
C TRP A 362 -15.15 -15.61 6.88
N VAL A 363 -15.62 -14.82 5.91
CA VAL A 363 -15.19 -14.92 4.51
C VAL A 363 -13.68 -14.71 4.38
N ILE A 364 -13.14 -13.70 5.07
CA ILE A 364 -11.68 -13.44 5.10
C ILE A 364 -10.94 -14.59 5.78
N LEU A 365 -11.41 -15.07 6.93
CA LEU A 365 -10.80 -16.21 7.60
C LEU A 365 -10.76 -17.44 6.68
N ARG A 366 -11.87 -17.74 6.00
CA ARG A 366 -11.96 -18.89 5.10
C ARG A 366 -11.01 -18.75 3.92
N LYS A 367 -10.90 -17.56 3.33
CA LYS A 367 -9.89 -17.27 2.29
C LYS A 367 -8.49 -17.54 2.83
N SER A 368 -8.14 -17.00 4.00
CA SER A 368 -6.84 -17.19 4.64
C SER A 368 -6.52 -18.66 4.91
N VAL A 369 -7.50 -19.41 5.42
CA VAL A 369 -7.37 -20.84 5.68
C VAL A 369 -7.18 -21.61 4.38
N SER A 370 -7.96 -21.31 3.34
CA SER A 370 -7.83 -21.94 2.02
C SER A 370 -6.43 -21.72 1.42
N LEU A 371 -5.87 -20.51 1.56
CA LEU A 371 -4.49 -20.22 1.14
C LEU A 371 -3.46 -21.01 1.98
N ALA A 372 -3.64 -21.11 3.30
CA ALA A 372 -2.76 -21.90 4.15
C ALA A 372 -2.80 -23.39 3.81
N GLU A 373 -3.98 -23.96 3.61
CA GLU A 373 -4.16 -25.36 3.20
C GLU A 373 -3.56 -25.63 1.81
N THR A 374 -3.60 -24.64 0.91
CA THR A 374 -2.95 -24.69 -0.41
C THR A 374 -1.42 -24.73 -0.31
N ILE A 375 -0.85 -24.05 0.69
CA ILE A 375 0.59 -24.07 0.96
C ILE A 375 1.01 -25.46 1.46
N ALA A 376 0.34 -25.94 2.51
CA ALA A 376 0.54 -27.29 3.02
C ALA A 376 -0.73 -27.79 3.69
N PRO A 377 -1.15 -29.05 3.45
CA PRO A 377 -2.30 -29.65 4.11
C PRO A 377 -2.20 -29.53 5.64
N GLY A 378 -3.25 -29.06 6.29
CA GLY A 378 -3.36 -28.90 7.74
C GLY A 378 -2.60 -27.70 8.32
N LEU A 379 -1.92 -26.90 7.50
CA LEU A 379 -1.11 -25.76 7.98
C LEU A 379 -1.94 -24.74 8.77
N SER A 380 -3.19 -24.52 8.36
CA SER A 380 -4.07 -23.53 9.01
C SER A 380 -4.25 -23.80 10.50
N SER A 381 -4.31 -25.08 10.89
CA SER A 381 -4.46 -25.51 12.29
C SER A 381 -3.23 -25.22 13.17
N GLN A 382 -2.08 -24.90 12.57
CA GLN A 382 -0.85 -24.52 13.28
C GLN A 382 -0.66 -23.00 13.36
N MET A 383 -1.55 -22.23 12.74
CA MET A 383 -1.45 -20.77 12.69
C MET A 383 -2.42 -20.11 13.67
N SER A 384 -2.00 -18.98 14.24
CA SER A 384 -2.92 -18.12 14.99
C SER A 384 -3.85 -17.39 14.02
N TYR A 385 -5.00 -16.94 14.55
CA TYR A 385 -5.94 -16.14 13.80
C TYR A 385 -5.28 -14.92 13.11
N ASP A 386 -4.45 -14.16 13.84
CA ASP A 386 -3.75 -12.99 13.29
C ASP A 386 -2.79 -13.35 12.15
N LYS A 387 -2.07 -14.48 12.28
CA LYS A 387 -1.17 -14.94 11.22
C LYS A 387 -1.91 -15.40 9.97
N LEU A 388 -3.10 -15.97 10.13
CA LEU A 388 -3.97 -16.28 8.99
C LEU A 388 -4.45 -14.99 8.32
N LEU A 389 -4.85 -13.97 9.08
CA LEU A 389 -5.23 -12.68 8.48
C LEU A 389 -4.06 -12.00 7.76
N GLU A 390 -2.84 -12.04 8.30
CA GLU A 390 -1.62 -11.55 7.63
C GLU A 390 -1.43 -12.25 6.28
N LEU A 391 -1.57 -13.58 6.23
CA LEU A 391 -1.49 -14.36 4.98
C LEU A 391 -2.58 -13.96 3.98
N GLY A 392 -3.83 -13.83 4.44
CA GLY A 392 -4.96 -13.45 3.58
C GLY A 392 -4.91 -12.01 3.05
N ALA A 393 -4.13 -11.14 3.72
CA ALA A 393 -3.88 -9.76 3.34
C ALA A 393 -2.79 -9.61 2.26
N MET A 394 -1.98 -10.64 2.02
CA MET A 394 -0.93 -10.59 1.00
C MET A 394 -1.54 -10.47 -0.40
N LEU A 395 -0.99 -9.57 -1.21
CA LEU A 395 -1.46 -9.38 -2.58
C LEU A 395 -0.93 -10.50 -3.47
N PRO A 396 -1.71 -10.96 -4.44
CA PRO A 396 -1.23 -11.83 -5.50
C PRO A 396 -0.05 -11.21 -6.26
N THR A 397 0.95 -12.03 -6.54
CA THR A 397 2.15 -11.66 -7.31
C THR A 397 2.09 -12.12 -8.76
N SER A 398 0.99 -12.75 -9.19
CA SER A 398 0.75 -13.21 -10.56
C SER A 398 -0.74 -13.26 -10.87
N THR A 399 -1.10 -13.37 -12.15
CA THR A 399 -2.50 -13.57 -12.58
C THR A 399 -3.06 -14.92 -12.09
N GLN A 400 -2.21 -15.95 -12.01
CA GLN A 400 -2.58 -17.27 -11.52
C GLN A 400 -2.87 -17.25 -10.01
N GLN A 401 -2.05 -16.55 -9.23
CA GLN A 401 -2.32 -16.29 -7.81
C GLN A 401 -3.57 -15.43 -7.63
N GLN A 402 -3.79 -14.44 -8.49
CA GLN A 402 -5.02 -13.62 -8.43
C GLN A 402 -6.26 -14.51 -8.58
N THR A 403 -6.23 -15.42 -9.57
CA THR A 403 -7.31 -16.39 -9.79
C THR A 403 -7.51 -17.33 -8.59
N LEU A 404 -6.42 -17.78 -7.95
CA LEU A 404 -6.49 -18.58 -6.72
C LEU A 404 -7.15 -17.80 -5.57
N HIS A 405 -6.74 -16.54 -5.35
CA HIS A 405 -7.31 -15.69 -4.30
C HIS A 405 -8.80 -15.40 -4.56
N ASP A 406 -9.16 -15.12 -5.81
CA ASP A 406 -10.54 -14.87 -6.21
C ASP A 406 -11.40 -16.13 -6.03
N TRP A 407 -10.88 -17.31 -6.37
CA TRP A 407 -11.54 -18.58 -6.09
C TRP A 407 -11.80 -18.81 -4.59
N ALA A 408 -10.78 -18.61 -3.76
CA ALA A 408 -10.91 -18.76 -2.32
C ALA A 408 -11.94 -17.77 -1.72
N ASN A 409 -11.98 -16.53 -2.22
CA ASN A 409 -13.01 -15.56 -1.85
C ASN A 409 -14.41 -15.99 -2.30
N LEU A 410 -14.57 -16.44 -3.56
CA LEU A 410 -15.86 -16.87 -4.09
C LEU A 410 -16.47 -18.01 -3.28
N GLN A 411 -15.66 -18.98 -2.87
CA GLN A 411 -16.11 -20.05 -1.97
C GLN A 411 -16.69 -19.43 -0.69
N GLY A 412 -15.93 -18.59 0.02
CA GLY A 412 -16.41 -17.92 1.24
C GLY A 412 -17.66 -17.07 1.03
N ILE A 413 -17.77 -16.37 -0.09
CA ILE A 413 -18.93 -15.55 -0.45
C ILE A 413 -20.18 -16.42 -0.66
N MET A 414 -20.05 -17.61 -1.26
CA MET A 414 -21.18 -18.52 -1.44
C MET A 414 -21.73 -19.01 -0.11
N ASP A 415 -20.86 -19.44 0.80
CA ASP A 415 -21.28 -19.86 2.13
C ASP A 415 -21.90 -18.70 2.91
N TRP A 416 -21.33 -17.49 2.80
CA TRP A 416 -21.90 -16.28 3.38
C TRP A 416 -23.29 -15.98 2.81
N SER A 417 -23.47 -16.13 1.49
CA SER A 417 -24.76 -15.94 0.81
C SER A 417 -25.78 -16.96 1.29
N MET A 418 -25.38 -18.23 1.42
CA MET A 418 -26.21 -19.31 1.94
C MET A 418 -26.62 -19.05 3.39
N LEU A 419 -25.66 -18.75 4.27
CA LEU A 419 -25.90 -18.41 5.68
C LEU A 419 -26.88 -17.23 5.81
N ASN A 420 -26.74 -16.23 4.96
CA ASN A 420 -27.62 -15.06 4.95
C ASN A 420 -28.94 -15.29 4.20
N GLY A 421 -29.19 -16.48 3.66
CA GLY A 421 -30.44 -16.83 2.95
C GLY A 421 -30.66 -15.99 1.69
N LEU A 422 -29.59 -15.57 1.02
CA LEU A 422 -29.61 -14.65 -0.12
C LEU A 422 -29.72 -15.35 -1.48
N GLU A 423 -29.91 -16.68 -1.47
CA GLU A 423 -30.15 -17.44 -2.69
C GLU A 423 -31.49 -17.03 -3.34
N PRO A 424 -31.55 -16.87 -4.67
CA PRO A 424 -32.80 -16.57 -5.35
C PRO A 424 -33.78 -17.75 -5.24
N GLU A 425 -35.09 -17.47 -5.25
CA GLU A 425 -36.13 -18.51 -5.12
C GLU A 425 -36.02 -19.60 -6.21
N ASN A 426 -35.60 -19.22 -7.42
CA ASN A 426 -35.37 -20.12 -8.55
C ASN A 426 -33.92 -20.64 -8.63
N ALA A 427 -33.15 -20.61 -7.53
CA ALA A 427 -31.74 -21.00 -7.54
C ALA A 427 -31.48 -22.42 -8.07
N ASN A 428 -32.45 -23.33 -7.98
CA ASN A 428 -32.35 -24.69 -8.55
C ASN A 428 -32.29 -24.70 -10.09
N ASP A 429 -32.84 -23.67 -10.73
CA ASP A 429 -32.98 -23.56 -12.18
C ASP A 429 -31.90 -22.67 -12.81
N LEU A 430 -31.09 -21.99 -11.99
CA LEU A 430 -30.06 -21.07 -12.45
C LEU A 430 -28.71 -21.76 -12.67
N PRO A 431 -27.93 -21.35 -13.70
CA PRO A 431 -26.54 -21.77 -13.83
C PRO A 431 -25.71 -21.35 -12.62
N THR A 432 -24.79 -22.22 -12.19
CA THR A 432 -23.88 -21.96 -11.06
C THR A 432 -23.14 -20.62 -11.18
N GLN A 433 -22.71 -20.23 -12.38
CA GLN A 433 -22.04 -18.95 -12.64
C GLN A 433 -22.90 -17.74 -12.26
N GLU A 434 -24.20 -17.81 -12.52
CA GLU A 434 -25.11 -16.69 -12.23
C GLU A 434 -25.41 -16.60 -10.73
N LEU A 435 -25.46 -17.74 -10.02
CA LEU A 435 -25.52 -17.77 -8.55
C LEU A 435 -24.29 -17.09 -7.93
N PHE A 436 -23.08 -17.42 -8.41
CA PHE A 436 -21.85 -16.78 -7.97
C PHE A 436 -21.86 -15.26 -8.19
N LYS A 437 -22.23 -14.84 -9.40
CA LYS A 437 -22.27 -13.42 -9.77
C LYS A 437 -23.24 -12.65 -8.87
N GLN A 438 -24.41 -13.21 -8.58
CA GLN A 438 -25.38 -12.59 -7.67
C GLN A 438 -24.84 -12.49 -6.24
N ALA A 439 -24.30 -13.59 -5.69
CA ALA A 439 -23.71 -13.62 -4.35
C ALA A 439 -22.56 -12.60 -4.21
N ALA A 440 -21.63 -12.58 -5.18
CA ALA A 440 -20.52 -11.62 -5.21
C ALA A 440 -20.99 -10.17 -5.33
N THR A 441 -22.05 -9.90 -6.12
CA THR A 441 -22.61 -8.55 -6.25
C THR A 441 -23.17 -8.06 -4.92
N GLN A 442 -23.96 -8.87 -4.23
CA GLN A 442 -24.55 -8.51 -2.93
C GLN A 442 -23.48 -8.36 -1.84
N TYR A 443 -22.52 -9.28 -1.79
CA TYR A 443 -21.39 -9.20 -0.86
C TYR A 443 -20.56 -7.93 -1.10
N ASN A 444 -20.15 -7.66 -2.34
CA ASN A 444 -19.35 -6.49 -2.67
C ASN A 444 -20.09 -5.19 -2.33
N ALA A 445 -21.39 -5.10 -2.61
CA ALA A 445 -22.20 -3.93 -2.25
C ALA A 445 -22.24 -3.71 -0.73
N HIS A 446 -22.37 -4.80 0.05
CA HIS A 446 -22.33 -4.73 1.51
C HIS A 446 -20.97 -4.24 2.03
N ILE A 447 -19.87 -4.80 1.50
CA ILE A 447 -18.51 -4.36 1.86
C ILE A 447 -18.25 -2.90 1.44
N GLU A 448 -18.78 -2.47 0.30
CA GLU A 448 -18.66 -1.09 -0.17
C GLU A 448 -19.39 -0.10 0.71
N ALA A 449 -20.62 -0.41 1.10
CA ALA A 449 -21.38 0.43 2.02
C ALA A 449 -20.62 0.61 3.35
N ILE A 450 -20.10 -0.50 3.89
CA ILE A 450 -19.31 -0.50 5.13
C ILE A 450 -18.02 0.31 4.98
N ASN A 451 -17.21 0.03 3.95
CA ASN A 451 -15.94 0.72 3.74
C ASN A 451 -16.16 2.21 3.49
N ALA A 452 -17.14 2.58 2.65
CA ALA A 452 -17.48 3.97 2.39
C ALA A 452 -17.93 4.69 3.66
N ALA A 453 -18.74 4.04 4.50
CA ALA A 453 -19.13 4.59 5.78
C ALA A 453 -17.89 4.82 6.67
N LEU A 454 -17.10 3.77 6.95
CA LEU A 454 -15.89 3.88 7.78
C LEU A 454 -14.91 4.96 7.30
N THR A 455 -14.61 4.98 6.00
CA THR A 455 -13.73 5.98 5.39
C THR A 455 -14.31 7.40 5.53
N THR A 456 -15.61 7.58 5.30
CA THR A 456 -16.27 8.89 5.42
C THR A 456 -16.20 9.40 6.85
N ILE A 457 -16.54 8.58 7.84
CA ILE A 457 -16.53 9.04 9.23
C ILE A 457 -15.06 9.34 9.64
N ALA A 458 -14.07 8.56 9.17
CA ALA A 458 -12.64 8.77 9.42
C ALA A 458 -11.98 9.94 8.70
N THR A 459 -12.64 10.48 7.67
CA THR A 459 -12.10 11.58 6.89
C THR A 459 -12.41 12.89 7.62
N PRO A 460 -11.40 13.70 7.98
CA PRO A 460 -11.66 15.02 8.55
C PRO A 460 -12.36 15.92 7.50
N PRO A 461 -13.16 16.91 7.93
CA PRO A 461 -13.70 17.94 7.04
C PRO A 461 -12.62 18.56 6.14
N VAL A 462 -13.02 19.00 4.93
CA VAL A 462 -12.10 19.66 3.99
C VAL A 462 -11.41 20.85 4.68
N SER A 463 -10.14 21.12 4.40
CA SER A 463 -9.46 22.31 4.95
C SER A 463 -9.81 23.53 4.10
N ARG A 464 -10.35 24.57 4.75
CA ARG A 464 -10.62 25.87 4.13
C ARG A 464 -9.36 26.45 3.48
N ARG A 465 -8.22 26.33 4.16
CA ARG A 465 -6.92 26.81 3.66
C ARG A 465 -6.44 26.01 2.44
N LYS A 466 -6.63 24.69 2.42
CA LYS A 466 -6.26 23.86 1.26
C LYS A 466 -7.09 24.23 0.03
N LEU A 467 -8.39 24.42 0.19
CA LEU A 467 -9.28 24.89 -0.89
C LEU A 467 -8.83 26.26 -1.39
N ALA A 468 -8.58 27.21 -0.48
CA ALA A 468 -8.13 28.55 -0.82
C ALA A 468 -6.83 28.56 -1.64
N LYS A 469 -5.89 27.67 -1.31
CA LYS A 469 -4.64 27.51 -2.07
C LYS A 469 -4.90 26.97 -3.47
N ALA A 470 -5.77 25.97 -3.61
CA ALA A 470 -6.10 25.38 -4.92
C ALA A 470 -6.70 26.43 -5.86
N GLU A 471 -7.69 27.20 -5.40
CA GLU A 471 -8.31 28.29 -6.18
C GLU A 471 -7.28 29.34 -6.65
N LEU A 472 -6.32 29.70 -5.79
CA LEU A 472 -5.28 30.66 -6.14
C LEU A 472 -4.27 30.10 -7.17
N TYR A 473 -3.94 28.80 -7.07
CA TYR A 473 -3.10 28.14 -8.07
C TYR A 473 -3.78 28.05 -9.44
N ASP A 474 -5.09 27.78 -9.48
CA ASP A 474 -5.84 27.66 -10.74
C ASP A 474 -5.86 28.96 -11.54
N VAL A 475 -5.86 30.13 -10.86
CA VAL A 475 -5.72 31.45 -11.50
C VAL A 475 -4.25 31.89 -11.70
N GLY A 476 -3.29 30.99 -11.47
CA GLY A 476 -1.86 31.24 -11.66
C GLY A 476 -1.24 32.21 -10.65
N CYS A 477 -1.91 32.48 -9.52
CA CYS A 477 -1.42 33.39 -8.50
C CYS A 477 -0.73 32.61 -7.36
N ASP A 478 0.53 32.93 -7.06
CA ASP A 478 1.23 32.34 -5.91
C ASP A 478 0.50 32.71 -4.60
N PRO A 479 -0.06 31.73 -3.85
CA PRO A 479 -0.79 32.00 -2.62
C PRO A 479 0.06 32.71 -1.55
N MET A 480 1.40 32.54 -1.57
CA MET A 480 2.32 33.11 -0.58
C MET A 480 2.83 34.51 -0.96
N MET A 481 2.45 35.02 -2.13
CA MET A 481 2.77 36.37 -2.58
C MET A 481 2.33 37.41 -1.54
N GLN A 482 3.19 38.38 -1.24
CA GLN A 482 2.94 39.37 -0.20
C GLN A 482 2.27 40.63 -0.78
N ILE A 483 1.17 41.05 -0.17
CA ILE A 483 0.42 42.28 -0.46
C ILE A 483 0.13 43.06 0.82
N ALA A 484 -0.08 44.37 0.72
CA ALA A 484 -0.28 45.25 1.87
C ALA A 484 -1.29 46.37 1.55
N LEU A 485 -1.87 46.96 2.60
CA LEU A 485 -2.64 48.20 2.48
C LEU A 485 -1.71 49.38 2.12
N PRO A 486 -2.20 50.37 1.35
CA PRO A 486 -1.55 51.67 1.23
C PRO A 486 -1.37 52.31 2.62
N VAL A 487 -0.22 52.92 2.86
CA VAL A 487 0.09 53.54 4.15
C VAL A 487 0.00 55.05 4.03
N GLU A 488 -0.73 55.71 4.92
CA GLU A 488 -0.61 57.15 5.14
C GLU A 488 0.70 57.46 5.88
N TYR A 489 1.37 58.55 5.47
CA TYR A 489 2.73 58.93 5.89
C TYR A 489 3.00 58.70 7.39
N GLY A 490 3.94 57.80 7.72
CA GLY A 490 4.49 57.62 9.08
C GLY A 490 4.28 56.26 9.75
N TYR A 491 3.45 55.37 9.21
CA TYR A 491 3.19 54.04 9.81
C TYR A 491 4.00 52.89 9.16
N LYS A 492 4.23 51.80 9.90
CA LYS A 492 4.84 50.56 9.35
C LYS A 492 3.82 49.81 8.49
N ARG A 493 4.26 49.37 7.31
CA ARG A 493 3.45 48.64 6.32
C ARG A 493 3.38 47.16 6.71
N ASN A 494 2.19 46.65 7.00
CA ASN A 494 1.98 45.23 7.36
C ASN A 494 1.70 44.42 6.09
N TYR A 495 2.55 43.43 5.81
CA TYR A 495 2.41 42.52 4.67
C TYR A 495 1.65 41.26 5.06
N HIS A 496 0.78 40.82 4.17
CA HIS A 496 -0.01 39.61 4.29
C HIS A 496 0.08 38.80 3.00
N SER A 497 -0.03 37.48 3.09
CA SER A 497 -0.08 36.65 1.90
C SER A 497 -1.39 36.87 1.13
N VAL A 498 -1.40 36.70 -0.19
CA VAL A 498 -2.63 36.70 -1.01
C VAL A 498 -3.62 35.68 -0.46
N LEU A 499 -3.12 34.51 -0.03
CA LEU A 499 -3.92 33.50 0.66
C LEU A 499 -4.61 34.06 1.91
N ASP A 500 -3.88 34.76 2.78
CA ASP A 500 -4.47 35.32 3.99
C ASP A 500 -5.51 36.38 3.67
N VAL A 501 -5.26 37.24 2.67
CA VAL A 501 -6.21 38.28 2.24
C VAL A 501 -7.45 37.69 1.58
N TYR A 502 -7.29 36.64 0.76
CA TYR A 502 -8.41 35.91 0.14
C TYR A 502 -9.27 35.21 1.18
N MET A 503 -8.63 34.57 2.17
CA MET A 503 -9.33 33.94 3.28
C MET A 503 -9.93 34.92 4.29
N THR A 504 -9.62 36.21 4.24
CA THR A 504 -10.13 37.15 5.26
C THR A 504 -11.28 37.99 4.71
N ARG A 505 -12.49 37.82 5.26
CA ARG A 505 -13.67 38.74 5.16
C ARG A 505 -13.80 39.56 3.86
N ASN A 506 -13.75 38.89 2.70
CA ASN A 506 -13.85 39.49 1.36
C ASN A 506 -12.82 40.60 1.07
N LEU A 507 -11.68 40.63 1.79
CA LEU A 507 -10.67 41.67 1.66
C LEU A 507 -10.03 41.68 0.27
N LEU A 508 -9.88 40.51 -0.37
CA LEU A 508 -9.41 40.41 -1.76
C LEU A 508 -10.29 41.24 -2.71
N PHE A 509 -11.61 41.13 -2.57
CA PHE A 509 -12.60 41.76 -3.45
C PHE A 509 -12.77 43.27 -3.22
N LYS A 510 -12.36 43.77 -2.05
CA LYS A 510 -12.36 45.21 -1.73
C LYS A 510 -11.24 45.99 -2.41
N LYS A 511 -10.27 45.31 -3.04
CA LYS A 511 -9.14 45.92 -3.74
C LYS A 511 -8.27 46.84 -2.89
N GLY A 512 -8.28 46.64 -1.57
CA GLY A 512 -7.51 47.45 -0.63
C GLY A 512 -6.05 47.03 -0.51
N TYR A 513 -5.73 45.76 -0.78
CA TYR A 513 -4.38 45.22 -0.65
C TYR A 513 -3.72 45.09 -2.02
N ASP A 514 -2.53 45.65 -2.18
CA ASP A 514 -1.80 45.60 -3.45
C ASP A 514 -0.30 45.40 -3.23
N ARG A 515 0.43 45.22 -4.32
CA ARG A 515 1.90 45.11 -4.34
C ARG A 515 2.54 46.42 -3.89
N GLN A 516 3.72 46.30 -3.28
CA GLN A 516 4.50 47.45 -2.83
C GLN A 516 4.93 48.36 -4.00
N SER A 517 5.27 47.77 -5.14
CA SER A 517 5.72 48.44 -6.36
C SER A 517 5.42 47.59 -7.59
N GLY A 518 5.39 48.22 -8.77
CA GLY A 518 5.12 47.55 -10.05
C GLY A 518 3.63 47.47 -10.40
N THR A 519 3.30 46.57 -11.34
CA THR A 519 1.91 46.37 -11.80
C THR A 519 1.06 45.81 -10.67
N SER A 520 -0.08 46.48 -10.40
CA SER A 520 -1.10 46.05 -9.44
C SER A 520 -1.40 44.56 -9.55
N ILE A 521 -1.57 43.88 -8.41
CA ILE A 521 -1.87 42.46 -8.38
C ILE A 521 -3.14 42.13 -9.18
N TYR A 522 -4.14 43.02 -9.14
CA TYR A 522 -5.40 42.88 -9.86
C TYR A 522 -5.29 43.10 -11.37
N LYS A 523 -4.18 43.69 -11.84
CA LYS A 523 -3.86 43.80 -13.26
C LYS A 523 -2.98 42.64 -13.74
N ALA A 524 -2.09 42.16 -12.88
CA ALA A 524 -1.24 41.00 -13.18
C ALA A 524 -2.03 39.69 -13.18
N TYR A 525 -3.04 39.59 -12.33
CA TYR A 525 -3.95 38.44 -12.22
C TYR A 525 -5.40 38.95 -12.18
N PRO A 526 -5.98 39.30 -13.34
CA PRO A 526 -7.35 39.83 -13.41
C PRO A 526 -8.39 38.83 -12.87
N ASP A 527 -8.12 37.53 -13.02
CA ASP A 527 -9.02 36.45 -12.62
C ASP A 527 -9.14 36.29 -11.09
N LEU A 528 -8.25 36.91 -10.29
CA LEU A 528 -8.40 36.94 -8.82
C LEU A 528 -9.74 37.51 -8.37
N LEU A 529 -10.31 38.44 -9.13
CA LEU A 529 -11.59 39.08 -8.83
C LEU A 529 -12.79 38.27 -9.32
N THR A 530 -12.54 37.20 -10.08
CA THR A 530 -13.56 36.25 -10.54
C THR A 530 -13.73 35.07 -9.60
N LEU A 531 -12.79 34.88 -8.66
CA LEU A 531 -12.88 33.85 -7.62
C LEU A 531 -14.16 34.03 -6.79
N GLU A 532 -14.82 32.93 -6.48
CA GLU A 532 -15.92 32.92 -5.51
C GLU A 532 -15.36 33.14 -4.09
N PRO A 533 -16.07 33.80 -3.17
CA PRO A 533 -15.61 33.90 -1.79
C PRO A 533 -15.34 32.52 -1.19
N ILE A 534 -14.14 32.32 -0.66
CA ILE A 534 -13.71 31.00 -0.18
C ILE A 534 -14.61 30.42 0.92
N ASN A 535 -15.31 31.27 1.68
CA ASN A 535 -16.28 30.82 2.68
C ASN A 535 -17.51 30.15 2.07
N ASP A 536 -17.92 30.56 0.87
CA ASP A 536 -19.07 29.99 0.19
C ASP A 536 -18.69 28.61 -0.40
N ILE A 537 -17.52 28.51 -1.05
CA ILE A 537 -16.93 27.23 -1.48
C ILE A 537 -16.76 26.28 -0.29
N TYR A 538 -16.17 26.76 0.79
CA TYR A 538 -15.94 25.98 2.01
C TYR A 538 -17.26 25.46 2.60
N LYS A 539 -18.25 26.34 2.77
CA LYS A 539 -19.58 25.99 3.28
C LYS A 539 -20.27 24.94 2.39
N ALA A 540 -20.18 25.08 1.07
CA ALA A 540 -20.74 24.13 0.12
C ALA A 540 -20.08 22.74 0.26
N LYS A 541 -18.75 22.68 0.28
CA LYS A 541 -17.98 21.43 0.42
C LYS A 541 -18.19 20.75 1.78
N VAL A 542 -18.23 21.53 2.87
CA VAL A 542 -18.54 20.99 4.21
C VAL A 542 -19.98 20.47 4.26
N LYS A 543 -20.95 21.16 3.64
CA LYS A 543 -22.35 20.69 3.57
C LYS A 543 -22.47 19.37 2.80
N GLU A 544 -21.75 19.23 1.70
CA GLU A 544 -21.68 17.98 0.93
C GLU A 544 -21.07 16.84 1.77
N HIS A 545 -19.92 17.09 2.41
CA HIS A 545 -19.27 16.10 3.26
C HIS A 545 -20.12 15.74 4.49
N PHE A 546 -20.82 16.70 5.10
CA PHE A 546 -21.72 16.44 6.21
C PHE A 546 -22.92 15.57 5.81
N LYS A 547 -23.42 15.72 4.57
CA LYS A 547 -24.45 14.82 4.04
C LYS A 547 -23.93 13.39 3.95
N GLN A 548 -22.70 13.21 3.44
CA GLN A 548 -22.06 11.89 3.38
C GLN A 548 -21.81 11.32 4.79
N TYR A 549 -21.41 12.15 5.75
CA TYR A 549 -21.26 11.77 7.15
C TYR A 549 -22.58 11.24 7.73
N LYS A 550 -23.72 11.92 7.51
CA LYS A 550 -25.03 11.40 7.93
C LYS A 550 -25.36 10.05 7.29
N THR A 551 -25.10 9.89 5.98
CA THR A 551 -25.28 8.60 5.30
C THR A 551 -24.41 7.51 5.94
N ALA A 552 -23.18 7.82 6.32
CA ALA A 552 -22.29 6.89 6.99
C ALA A 552 -22.79 6.50 8.38
N ILE A 553 -23.32 7.46 9.16
CA ILE A 553 -23.97 7.18 10.45
C ILE A 553 -25.17 6.26 10.28
N ASN A 554 -26.03 6.50 9.28
CA ASN A 554 -27.15 5.60 8.95
C ASN A 554 -26.65 4.17 8.67
N THR A 555 -25.66 4.01 7.78
CA THR A 555 -25.08 2.69 7.48
C THR A 555 -24.59 1.99 8.73
N THR A 556 -23.92 2.71 9.63
CA THR A 556 -23.45 2.14 10.89
C THR A 556 -24.60 1.73 11.82
N VAL A 557 -25.64 2.54 11.97
CA VAL A 557 -26.84 2.18 12.74
C VAL A 557 -27.48 0.90 12.19
N ARG A 558 -27.67 0.83 10.87
CA ARG A 558 -28.25 -0.37 10.22
C ARG A 558 -27.41 -1.62 10.51
N LEU A 559 -26.09 -1.48 10.49
CA LEU A 559 -25.17 -2.57 10.79
C LEU A 559 -25.22 -3.00 12.26
N THR A 560 -25.33 -2.07 13.21
CA THR A 560 -25.42 -2.45 14.63
C THR A 560 -26.76 -3.12 14.93
N LEU A 561 -27.84 -2.61 14.36
CA LEU A 561 -29.17 -3.21 14.46
C LEU A 561 -29.21 -4.62 13.84
N SER A 562 -28.56 -4.84 12.70
CA SER A 562 -28.53 -6.16 12.05
C SER A 562 -27.74 -7.23 12.83
N ARG A 563 -26.97 -6.83 13.84
CA ARG A 563 -26.20 -7.76 14.69
C ARG A 563 -26.97 -8.23 15.92
N LEU A 564 -28.11 -7.63 16.24
CA LEU A 564 -28.99 -8.09 17.31
C LEU A 564 -29.49 -9.51 17.03
N SER A 565 -29.93 -10.23 18.07
CA SER A 565 -30.48 -11.57 17.91
C SER A 565 -31.69 -11.57 16.96
N LEU A 566 -32.05 -12.74 16.41
CA LEU A 566 -33.21 -12.86 15.52
C LEU A 566 -34.49 -12.28 16.16
N GLU A 567 -34.75 -12.62 17.42
CA GLU A 567 -35.90 -12.14 18.19
C GLU A 567 -35.92 -10.61 18.29
N GLU A 568 -34.80 -10.01 18.67
CA GLU A 568 -34.67 -8.56 18.82
C GLU A 568 -34.76 -7.81 17.49
N ARG A 569 -34.21 -8.37 16.41
CA ARG A 569 -34.36 -7.80 15.07
C ARG A 569 -35.81 -7.83 14.61
N MET A 570 -36.49 -8.96 14.80
CA MET A 570 -37.91 -9.07 14.50
C MET A 570 -38.73 -8.07 15.32
N ALA A 571 -38.42 -7.89 16.61
CA ALA A 571 -39.08 -6.90 17.44
C ALA A 571 -38.90 -5.47 16.88
N LEU A 572 -37.70 -5.07 16.49
CA LEU A 572 -37.47 -3.73 15.95
C LEU A 572 -38.03 -3.53 14.53
N GLU A 573 -38.08 -4.58 13.73
CA GLU A 573 -38.61 -4.52 12.35
C GLU A 573 -40.14 -4.50 12.32
N PHE A 574 -40.80 -5.25 13.20
CA PHE A 574 -42.25 -5.53 13.15
C PHE A 574 -43.02 -5.09 14.40
N GLY A 575 -42.36 -4.62 15.45
CA GLY A 575 -43.00 -4.07 16.64
C GLY A 575 -43.26 -2.57 16.54
N LYS A 576 -44.04 -2.05 17.50
CA LYS A 576 -44.21 -0.61 17.68
C LYS A 576 -42.97 -0.02 18.33
N VAL A 577 -42.25 0.85 17.64
CA VAL A 577 -40.94 1.38 18.06
C VAL A 577 -41.00 2.89 18.26
N ALA A 578 -40.41 3.40 19.34
CA ALA A 578 -40.20 4.82 19.57
C ALA A 578 -38.72 5.13 19.84
N ILE A 579 -38.25 6.24 19.26
CA ILE A 579 -36.84 6.68 19.35
C ILE A 579 -36.75 7.92 20.24
N PHE A 580 -35.85 7.86 21.21
CA PHE A 580 -35.66 8.88 22.24
C PHE A 580 -34.23 9.40 22.30
N SER A 581 -34.11 10.71 22.47
CA SER A 581 -32.88 11.35 22.92
C SER A 581 -32.87 11.41 24.45
N VAL A 582 -31.71 11.19 25.04
CA VAL A 582 -31.51 11.32 26.49
C VAL A 582 -31.16 12.76 26.84
N ARG A 583 -31.73 13.31 27.91
CA ARG A 583 -31.41 14.62 28.45
C ARG A 583 -30.94 14.55 29.90
N ASP A 584 -29.91 15.32 30.23
CA ASP A 584 -29.40 15.43 31.59
C ASP A 584 -30.34 16.31 32.43
N PHE A 585 -30.83 15.73 33.54
CA PHE A 585 -31.68 16.42 34.49
C PHE A 585 -30.82 17.00 35.63
N SER A 586 -30.43 18.28 35.52
CA SER A 586 -29.75 18.97 36.61
C SER A 586 -30.73 19.37 37.72
N ILE A 587 -30.50 18.90 38.95
CA ILE A 587 -31.31 19.09 40.17
C ILE A 587 -31.59 20.57 40.53
N GLN A 588 -30.94 21.54 39.88
CA GLN A 588 -31.17 22.98 40.11
C GLN A 588 -32.54 23.49 39.64
N THR A 589 -33.33 22.68 38.93
CA THR A 589 -34.72 23.01 38.59
C THR A 589 -35.62 22.25 39.58
N PRO A 590 -36.42 22.93 40.43
CA PRO A 590 -37.35 22.24 41.31
C PRO A 590 -38.22 21.29 40.48
N ILE A 591 -38.47 20.08 41.00
CA ILE A 591 -39.53 19.19 40.50
C ILE A 591 -40.90 19.91 40.47
N ASN A 592 -40.97 21.09 41.11
CA ASN A 592 -42.09 22.00 41.31
C ASN A 592 -42.17 23.18 40.29
N SER A 593 -41.54 23.12 39.11
CA SER A 593 -41.73 24.15 38.07
C SER A 593 -42.17 23.58 36.72
N SER A 594 -43.27 24.10 36.18
CA SER A 594 -43.94 23.75 34.92
C SER A 594 -43.13 24.05 33.64
N PHE A 595 -41.82 24.28 33.76
CA PHE A 595 -40.94 24.66 32.65
C PHE A 595 -39.60 23.93 32.80
N VAL A 596 -39.36 22.92 31.96
CA VAL A 596 -38.03 22.32 31.79
C VAL A 596 -37.34 23.13 30.70
N PRO A 597 -36.32 23.98 31.01
CA PRO A 597 -35.67 24.78 30.00
C PRO A 597 -35.06 23.88 28.91
N PHE A 598 -35.30 24.21 27.64
CA PHE A 598 -34.63 23.56 26.53
C PHE A 598 -33.18 24.07 26.45
N ASP A 599 -32.24 23.29 26.98
CA ASP A 599 -30.82 23.46 26.71
C ASP A 599 -30.32 22.32 25.80
N PRO A 600 -30.08 22.57 24.50
CA PRO A 600 -29.59 21.56 23.56
C PRO A 600 -28.17 21.08 23.88
N ARG A 601 -27.46 21.71 24.83
CA ARG A 601 -26.18 21.22 25.38
C ARG A 601 -26.37 20.12 26.42
N LYS A 602 -27.59 19.95 26.96
CA LYS A 602 -27.95 18.90 27.92
C LYS A 602 -28.58 17.68 27.25
N THR A 603 -28.59 17.59 25.92
CA THR A 603 -29.07 16.41 25.18
C THR A 603 -27.88 15.55 24.77
N ALA A 604 -27.91 14.27 25.14
CA ALA A 604 -26.94 13.25 24.75
C ALA A 604 -26.89 13.10 23.23
N ARG A 605 -25.69 13.06 22.65
CA ARG A 605 -25.51 13.02 21.18
C ARG A 605 -24.82 11.76 20.67
N PHE A 606 -24.20 11.01 21.58
CA PHE A 606 -23.45 9.81 21.22
C PHE A 606 -24.22 8.52 21.43
N GLY A 607 -25.33 8.58 22.19
CA GLY A 607 -26.22 7.45 22.44
C GLY A 607 -27.69 7.80 22.22
N THR A 608 -28.43 6.90 21.58
CA THR A 608 -29.88 6.99 21.33
C THR A 608 -30.58 5.77 21.92
N LEU A 609 -31.81 5.95 22.43
CA LEU A 609 -32.62 4.86 22.98
C LEU A 609 -33.80 4.53 22.06
N LEU A 610 -34.01 3.24 21.80
CA LEU A 610 -35.17 2.71 21.09
C LEU A 610 -35.99 1.88 22.06
N PHE A 611 -37.24 2.27 22.31
CA PHE A 611 -38.18 1.42 23.03
C PHE A 611 -39.07 0.71 22.04
N CYS A 612 -39.32 -0.57 22.26
CA CYS A 612 -40.10 -1.40 21.35
C CYS A 612 -41.13 -2.25 22.11
N LYS A 613 -42.39 -2.21 21.64
CA LYS A 613 -43.44 -3.16 22.00
C LYS A 613 -43.59 -4.18 20.88
N TYR A 614 -43.43 -5.45 21.21
CA TYR A 614 -43.64 -6.55 20.27
C TYR A 614 -44.27 -7.73 21.00
N GLY A 615 -45.52 -8.05 20.64
CA GLY A 615 -46.32 -9.02 21.39
C GLY A 615 -46.49 -8.61 22.86
N LEU A 616 -46.08 -9.48 23.78
CA LEU A 616 -46.11 -9.23 25.24
C LEU A 616 -44.80 -8.66 25.78
N GLN A 617 -43.78 -8.48 24.94
CA GLN A 617 -42.45 -8.07 25.35
C GLN A 617 -42.25 -6.56 25.15
N PHE A 618 -41.53 -5.95 26.08
CA PHE A 618 -41.13 -4.55 26.04
C PHE A 618 -39.61 -4.46 26.11
N TYR A 619 -38.99 -3.98 25.03
CA TYR A 619 -37.55 -3.87 24.89
C TYR A 619 -37.08 -2.43 24.97
N CYS A 620 -35.83 -2.26 25.37
CA CYS A 620 -35.10 -1.00 25.25
C CYS A 620 -33.75 -1.31 24.63
N PHE A 621 -33.42 -0.67 23.51
CA PHE A 621 -32.13 -0.81 22.85
C PHE A 621 -31.35 0.49 22.94
N GLU A 622 -30.10 0.38 23.38
CA GLU A 622 -29.14 1.47 23.35
C GLU A 622 -28.37 1.40 22.04
N ILE A 623 -28.29 2.50 21.30
CA ILE A 623 -27.54 2.60 20.04
C ILE A 623 -26.46 3.66 20.18
N PHE A 624 -25.22 3.26 19.90
CA PHE A 624 -24.03 4.10 19.91
C PHE A 624 -23.37 4.04 18.52
N PRO A 625 -23.77 4.92 17.57
CA PRO A 625 -23.38 4.78 16.18
C PRO A 625 -21.86 4.90 15.94
N LEU A 626 -21.14 5.77 16.65
CA LEU A 626 -19.69 5.90 16.43
C LEU A 626 -18.88 4.71 16.95
N GLN A 627 -19.41 4.05 17.98
CA GLN A 627 -18.82 2.88 18.65
C GLN A 627 -19.29 1.57 18.02
N GLY A 628 -20.30 1.64 17.14
CA GLY A 628 -20.91 0.49 16.48
C GLY A 628 -21.50 -0.53 17.44
N ILE A 629 -22.10 -0.04 18.51
CA ILE A 629 -22.74 -0.87 19.51
C ILE A 629 -24.24 -0.65 19.43
N CYS A 630 -24.98 -1.76 19.39
CA CYS A 630 -26.38 -1.79 19.75
C CYS A 630 -26.58 -2.92 20.75
N ARG A 631 -27.22 -2.64 21.89
CA ARG A 631 -27.49 -3.65 22.92
C ARG A 631 -28.87 -3.47 23.52
N ASN A 632 -29.51 -4.58 23.84
CA ASN A 632 -30.73 -4.61 24.63
C ASN A 632 -30.39 -4.32 26.10
N ASN A 633 -31.20 -3.48 26.74
CA ASN A 633 -31.07 -3.07 28.13
C ASN A 633 -32.42 -3.25 28.84
N PRO A 634 -32.70 -4.45 29.39
CA PRO A 634 -33.98 -4.72 30.05
C PRO A 634 -34.19 -3.85 31.30
N ALA A 635 -33.13 -3.41 31.97
CA ALA A 635 -33.24 -2.51 33.12
C ALA A 635 -33.78 -1.12 32.72
N LEU A 636 -33.35 -0.59 31.57
CA LEU A 636 -33.93 0.65 31.02
C LEU A 636 -35.36 0.43 30.51
N ALA A 637 -35.67 -0.74 29.96
CA ALA A 637 -37.05 -1.09 29.59
C ALA A 637 -37.98 -1.09 30.82
N GLU A 638 -37.58 -1.74 31.91
CA GLU A 638 -38.32 -1.76 33.18
C GLU A 638 -38.42 -0.36 33.80
N ALA A 639 -37.33 0.41 33.77
CA ALA A 639 -37.31 1.78 34.25
C ALA A 639 -38.29 2.66 33.47
N TYR A 640 -38.41 2.45 32.15
CA TYR A 640 -39.40 3.14 31.33
C TYR A 640 -40.82 2.78 31.72
N VAL A 641 -41.13 1.50 31.92
CA VAL A 641 -42.48 1.09 32.36
C VAL A 641 -42.86 1.73 33.70
N ARG A 642 -41.89 1.96 34.60
CA ARG A 642 -42.06 2.66 35.89
C ARG A 642 -41.79 4.17 35.82
N GLY A 643 -41.58 4.70 34.62
CA GLY A 643 -41.31 6.10 34.39
C GLY A 643 -42.51 6.98 34.73
N GLN A 644 -42.30 8.28 34.61
CA GLN A 644 -43.36 9.27 34.78
C GLN A 644 -43.39 10.20 33.57
N THR A 645 -44.56 10.72 33.23
CA THR A 645 -44.82 11.62 32.10
C THR A 645 -45.69 12.78 32.57
N LEU A 646 -45.73 13.85 31.76
CA LEU A 646 -46.43 15.09 32.10
C LEU A 646 -47.95 14.88 32.15
N ASP A 647 -48.56 15.20 33.29
CA ASP A 647 -50.02 15.34 33.44
C ASP A 647 -50.54 16.65 32.79
N GLU A 648 -51.85 16.86 32.85
CA GLU A 648 -52.53 18.05 32.29
C GLU A 648 -51.99 19.40 32.83
N ILE A 649 -51.32 19.38 34.00
CA ILE A 649 -50.78 20.55 34.69
C ILE A 649 -49.24 20.64 34.52
N GLY A 650 -48.64 19.70 33.79
CA GLY A 650 -47.22 19.67 33.46
C GLY A 650 -46.33 19.00 34.53
N TRP A 651 -46.87 18.09 35.34
CA TRP A 651 -46.11 17.34 36.35
C TRP A 651 -45.82 15.91 35.92
N PHE A 652 -44.65 15.39 36.26
CA PHE A 652 -44.29 13.99 36.03
C PHE A 652 -45.02 13.05 37.03
N THR A 653 -46.30 12.79 36.82
CA THR A 653 -47.16 12.00 37.73
C THR A 653 -47.87 10.86 37.03
N GLU A 654 -48.04 10.93 35.71
CA GLU A 654 -48.71 9.90 34.90
C GLU A 654 -47.74 8.82 34.41
N GLY A 655 -48.22 7.59 34.31
CA GLY A 655 -47.43 6.50 33.73
C GLY A 655 -47.24 6.65 32.21
N PRO A 656 -46.10 6.23 31.64
CA PRO A 656 -45.82 6.37 30.21
C PRO A 656 -46.59 5.40 29.30
N ASN A 657 -47.31 4.44 29.86
CA ASN A 657 -48.11 3.43 29.15
C ASN A 657 -49.61 3.67 29.40
N GLY A 658 -50.44 3.65 28.34
CA GLY A 658 -51.88 3.94 28.38
C GLY A 658 -52.49 3.99 26.96
N ASP A 659 -53.63 4.66 26.75
CA ASP A 659 -54.31 4.74 25.42
C ASP A 659 -53.42 5.28 24.29
N ASN A 660 -52.37 6.03 24.64
CA ASN A 660 -51.31 6.49 23.74
C ASN A 660 -49.94 6.16 24.36
N ASP A 661 -49.35 5.06 23.90
CA ASP A 661 -48.00 4.64 24.28
C ASP A 661 -46.90 5.61 23.79
N PHE A 662 -45.72 5.53 24.40
CA PHE A 662 -44.55 6.33 24.03
C PHE A 662 -44.76 7.85 24.11
N LYS A 663 -45.05 8.37 25.30
CA LYS A 663 -45.20 9.82 25.52
C LYS A 663 -43.96 10.61 25.09
N SER A 664 -44.17 11.88 24.72
CA SER A 664 -43.11 12.75 24.17
C SER A 664 -42.00 13.06 25.16
N LEU A 665 -42.33 13.25 26.44
CA LEU A 665 -41.38 13.47 27.53
C LEU A 665 -41.63 12.47 28.66
N THR A 666 -40.61 11.66 28.96
CA THR A 666 -40.67 10.64 30.01
C THR A 666 -39.48 10.78 30.96
N TYR A 667 -39.75 11.00 32.24
CA TYR A 667 -38.74 11.00 33.29
C TYR A 667 -38.52 9.58 33.82
N LEU A 668 -37.26 9.13 33.82
CA LEU A 668 -36.86 7.84 34.36
C LEU A 668 -36.07 7.99 35.64
N HIS A 669 -36.51 7.26 36.67
CA HIS A 669 -35.79 7.08 37.92
C HIS A 669 -34.66 6.05 37.78
N THR A 670 -33.83 6.18 36.74
CA THR A 670 -32.73 5.25 36.43
C THR A 670 -31.45 5.99 36.08
N ARG A 671 -30.35 5.25 36.00
CA ARG A 671 -29.03 5.74 35.60
C ARG A 671 -28.67 5.26 34.21
N ILE A 672 -27.80 6.03 33.58
CA ILE A 672 -27.14 5.68 32.32
C ILE A 672 -25.67 6.01 32.44
N GLU A 673 -24.87 5.41 31.57
CA GLU A 673 -23.45 5.70 31.45
C GLU A 673 -23.27 7.08 30.78
N LYS A 674 -23.29 8.17 31.58
CA LYS A 674 -23.23 9.54 31.06
C LYS A 674 -22.05 9.76 30.11
N THR A 675 -20.90 9.17 30.40
CA THR A 675 -19.71 9.27 29.54
C THR A 675 -19.97 8.64 28.16
N ALA A 676 -20.73 7.55 28.05
CA ALA A 676 -21.09 6.96 26.76
C ALA A 676 -22.10 7.83 25.98
N TYR A 677 -23.12 8.37 26.65
CA TYR A 677 -24.18 9.14 26.01
C TYR A 677 -23.79 10.58 25.65
N PHE A 678 -23.00 11.25 26.51
CA PHE A 678 -22.69 12.68 26.41
C PHE A 678 -21.25 12.96 25.98
N GLU A 679 -20.32 12.02 26.20
CA GLU A 679 -18.91 12.19 25.85
C GLU A 679 -18.44 11.16 24.81
N GLY A 680 -19.30 10.21 24.42
CA GLY A 680 -19.05 9.16 23.43
C GLY A 680 -17.98 8.14 23.83
N GLN A 681 -17.74 7.93 25.12
CA GLN A 681 -16.89 6.81 25.56
C GLN A 681 -17.55 5.47 25.22
N ALA A 682 -16.76 4.39 25.12
CA ALA A 682 -17.33 3.05 24.98
C ALA A 682 -18.11 2.69 26.25
N PRO A 683 -19.33 2.11 26.14
CA PRO A 683 -20.09 1.71 27.31
C PRO A 683 -19.35 0.57 28.04
N LEU A 684 -19.05 0.77 29.32
CA LEU A 684 -18.29 -0.13 30.18
C LEU A 684 -19.16 -1.18 30.87
N GLY A 685 -20.49 -0.97 30.93
CA GLY A 685 -21.42 -1.91 31.55
C GLY A 685 -21.38 -1.97 33.09
N GLU A 686 -20.58 -1.12 33.76
CA GLU A 686 -20.55 -1.02 35.21
C GLU A 686 -21.55 0.02 35.75
N GLU A 687 -22.36 -0.38 36.73
CA GLU A 687 -23.32 0.50 37.40
C GLU A 687 -22.62 1.51 38.33
N LEU A 688 -22.60 2.78 37.93
CA LEU A 688 -22.11 3.87 38.79
C LEU A 688 -23.09 4.17 39.92
N ARG A 689 -22.58 4.25 41.16
CA ARG A 689 -23.29 4.63 42.38
C ARG A 689 -23.24 6.14 42.63
N ASP A 690 -24.21 6.92 42.11
CA ASP A 690 -24.88 8.08 42.78
C ASP A 690 -25.85 8.84 41.84
N ARG A 691 -26.94 9.46 42.37
CA ARG A 691 -28.11 10.06 41.65
C ARG A 691 -27.73 11.34 40.84
N PRO A 692 -28.35 11.66 39.67
CA PRO A 692 -29.81 11.81 39.44
C PRO A 692 -30.39 11.04 38.21
N GLY A 693 -31.74 11.05 38.07
CA GLY A 693 -32.49 10.43 36.96
C GLY A 693 -32.34 11.14 35.61
N ILE A 694 -32.98 10.63 34.56
CA ILE A 694 -32.88 11.16 33.19
C ILE A 694 -34.25 11.54 32.61
N ILE A 695 -34.26 12.48 31.67
CA ILE A 695 -35.44 12.76 30.82
C ILE A 695 -35.20 12.16 29.45
N LEU A 696 -36.21 11.47 28.94
CA LEU A 696 -36.27 10.99 27.57
C LEU A 696 -37.18 11.91 26.75
N GLU A 697 -36.70 12.31 25.58
CA GLU A 697 -37.45 13.10 24.61
C GLU A 697 -37.64 12.29 23.33
N ARG A 698 -38.89 11.93 23.04
CA ARG A 698 -39.24 11.19 21.82
C ARG A 698 -39.17 12.12 20.62
N PHE A 699 -38.49 11.66 19.58
CA PHE A 699 -38.42 12.41 18.31
C PHE A 699 -38.88 11.59 17.10
N ALA A 700 -39.11 10.29 17.27
CA ALA A 700 -39.75 9.46 16.27
C ALA A 700 -40.52 8.30 16.88
N GLU A 701 -41.48 7.79 16.13
CA GLU A 701 -42.29 6.63 16.44
C GLU A 701 -42.66 5.93 15.13
N PHE A 702 -42.79 4.62 15.21
CA PHE A 702 -43.19 3.77 14.13
C PHE A 702 -44.20 2.75 14.64
N ASP A 703 -45.35 2.68 13.99
CA ASP A 703 -46.35 1.66 14.27
C ASP A 703 -45.92 0.28 13.75
N GLU A 704 -46.65 -0.76 14.18
CA GLU A 704 -46.49 -2.10 13.63
C GLU A 704 -46.82 -2.07 12.12
N PRO A 705 -45.96 -2.63 11.25
CA PRO A 705 -46.22 -2.67 9.82
C PRO A 705 -47.38 -3.63 9.51
N ASP A 706 -48.14 -3.34 8.44
CA ASP A 706 -49.25 -4.20 7.97
C ASP A 706 -48.78 -5.54 7.36
N ASP A 707 -47.47 -5.71 7.14
CA ASP A 707 -46.88 -6.87 6.48
C ASP A 707 -46.92 -8.14 7.33
N SER A 708 -47.05 -9.30 6.68
CA SER A 708 -46.96 -10.59 7.36
C SER A 708 -45.55 -10.85 7.90
N LEU A 709 -45.46 -11.34 9.14
CA LEU A 709 -44.21 -11.72 9.78
C LEU A 709 -43.47 -12.81 8.97
N PRO A 710 -42.20 -12.59 8.57
CA PRO A 710 -41.42 -13.63 7.92
C PRO A 710 -41.01 -14.70 8.95
N PHE A 711 -41.04 -15.97 8.55
CA PHE A 711 -40.61 -17.09 9.39
C PHE A 711 -39.10 -17.09 9.69
N THR A 712 -38.29 -16.48 8.81
CA THR A 712 -36.84 -16.33 8.99
C THR A 712 -36.40 -14.94 8.53
N ARG A 713 -35.42 -14.35 9.24
CA ARG A 713 -34.86 -13.05 8.90
C ARG A 713 -33.36 -13.06 9.16
N SER A 714 -32.52 -13.10 8.12
CA SER A 714 -31.07 -13.03 8.31
C SER A 714 -30.60 -11.60 8.64
N PRO A 715 -29.42 -11.41 9.26
CA PRO A 715 -28.81 -10.11 9.45
C PRO A 715 -28.78 -9.25 8.19
N MET A 716 -28.49 -9.85 7.03
CA MET A 716 -28.47 -9.12 5.75
C MET A 716 -29.86 -8.65 5.30
N HIS A 717 -30.91 -9.46 5.50
CA HIS A 717 -32.27 -9.00 5.25
C HIS A 717 -32.65 -7.82 6.15
N SER A 718 -32.29 -7.89 7.44
CA SER A 718 -32.52 -6.79 8.40
C SER A 718 -31.73 -5.54 8.03
N PHE A 719 -30.45 -5.67 7.68
CA PHE A 719 -29.59 -4.57 7.25
C PHE A 719 -30.17 -3.83 6.04
N ASN A 720 -30.76 -4.56 5.10
CA ASN A 720 -31.40 -4.03 3.89
C ASN A 720 -32.89 -3.70 4.07
N SER A 721 -33.44 -3.87 5.27
CA SER A 721 -34.86 -3.57 5.53
C SER A 721 -35.13 -2.07 5.44
N GLU A 722 -36.30 -1.71 4.89
CA GLU A 722 -36.74 -0.33 4.82
C GLU A 722 -36.89 0.28 6.23
N ARG A 723 -37.36 -0.52 7.20
CA ARG A 723 -37.52 -0.12 8.59
C ARG A 723 -36.20 0.29 9.23
N PHE A 724 -35.15 -0.52 9.12
CA PHE A 724 -33.84 -0.16 9.69
C PHE A 724 -33.20 1.02 8.95
N ASN A 725 -33.40 1.14 7.63
CA ASN A 725 -32.95 2.31 6.90
C ASN A 725 -33.63 3.59 7.41
N LYS A 726 -34.96 3.58 7.59
CA LYS A 726 -35.70 4.73 8.15
C LYS A 726 -35.26 5.07 9.58
N ILE A 727 -35.08 4.07 10.45
CA ILE A 727 -34.55 4.27 11.81
C ILE A 727 -33.18 4.94 11.76
N GLY A 728 -32.27 4.41 10.94
CA GLY A 728 -30.91 4.96 10.79
C GLY A 728 -30.88 6.37 10.22
N GLU A 729 -31.72 6.67 9.21
CA GLU A 729 -31.90 8.02 8.66
C GLU A 729 -32.38 9.00 9.74
N ILE A 730 -33.45 8.67 10.46
CA ILE A 730 -34.00 9.56 11.49
C ILE A 730 -32.98 9.83 12.61
N ILE A 731 -32.23 8.81 13.04
CA ILE A 731 -31.17 8.98 14.05
C ILE A 731 -30.05 9.89 13.52
N ALA A 732 -29.60 9.66 12.29
CA ALA A 732 -28.55 10.48 11.67
C ALA A 732 -28.99 11.93 11.41
N GLU A 733 -30.30 12.18 11.22
CA GLU A 733 -30.85 13.50 10.96
C GLU A 733 -31.18 14.30 12.22
N HIS A 734 -31.77 13.66 13.23
CA HIS A 734 -32.24 14.35 14.43
C HIS A 734 -31.11 14.83 15.32
N ASN A 735 -30.15 13.95 15.64
CA ASN A 735 -29.08 14.27 16.59
C ASN A 735 -27.80 13.51 16.25
N PRO A 736 -27.14 13.85 15.12
CA PRO A 736 -25.89 13.21 14.74
C PRO A 736 -24.81 13.45 15.82
N PRO A 737 -23.88 12.50 16.01
CA PRO A 737 -22.84 12.62 17.02
C PRO A 737 -22.01 13.92 16.92
N THR A 738 -21.83 14.42 15.70
CA THR A 738 -21.25 15.74 15.42
C THR A 738 -22.27 16.63 14.72
N HIS A 739 -22.57 17.82 15.26
CA HIS A 739 -23.48 18.78 14.62
C HIS A 739 -22.80 19.51 13.44
N TYR A 740 -23.58 20.05 12.50
CA TYR A 740 -23.03 20.77 11.34
C TYR A 740 -22.08 21.90 11.72
N ASP A 741 -22.41 22.71 12.74
CA ASP A 741 -21.55 23.83 13.16
C ASP A 741 -20.21 23.37 13.74
N GLN A 742 -20.20 22.24 14.47
CA GLN A 742 -18.98 21.61 14.96
C GLN A 742 -18.17 21.02 13.79
N PHE A 743 -18.86 20.32 12.89
CA PHE A 743 -18.27 19.76 11.66
C PHE A 743 -17.65 20.85 10.77
N TYR A 744 -18.28 22.03 10.71
CA TYR A 744 -17.76 23.22 10.04
C TYR A 744 -16.59 23.85 10.80
N ALA A 745 -16.65 23.93 12.13
CA ALA A 745 -15.59 24.56 12.92
C ALA A 745 -14.28 23.76 12.92
N ILE A 746 -14.36 22.42 12.87
CA ILE A 746 -13.21 21.49 12.95
C ILE A 746 -12.06 21.83 11.98
N SER A 747 -12.37 22.33 10.77
CA SER A 747 -11.36 22.69 9.76
C SER A 747 -11.54 24.09 9.20
N TYR A 748 -12.20 24.96 9.98
CA TYR A 748 -12.30 26.39 9.70
C TYR A 748 -10.97 27.06 10.10
N ASP A 749 -9.97 26.93 9.23
CA ASP A 749 -8.66 27.54 9.42
C ASP A 749 -8.78 29.08 9.42
N LYS A 750 -8.55 29.73 10.56
CA LYS A 750 -8.44 31.20 10.65
C LYS A 750 -7.02 31.65 10.27
N THR A 751 -6.92 32.70 9.45
CA THR A 751 -5.63 33.33 9.12
C THR A 751 -5.12 34.18 10.29
N ALA A 752 -3.83 34.53 10.28
CA ALA A 752 -3.31 35.50 11.26
C ALA A 752 -3.97 36.87 11.12
N LEU A 753 -4.31 37.28 9.88
CA LEU A 753 -5.01 38.53 9.59
C LEU A 753 -6.44 38.53 10.13
N GLU A 754 -7.18 37.43 9.96
CA GLU A 754 -8.53 37.25 10.49
C GLU A 754 -8.52 37.21 12.03
N LYS A 755 -7.53 36.54 12.65
CA LYS A 755 -7.34 36.53 14.11
C LYS A 755 -7.10 37.93 14.70
N ASN A 756 -6.38 38.79 13.97
CA ASN A 756 -6.08 40.16 14.39
C ASN A 756 -7.25 41.13 14.20
N LEU A 757 -8.27 40.76 13.40
CA LEU A 757 -9.47 41.57 13.14
C LEU A 757 -10.67 41.18 14.03
N ASP A 758 -10.51 40.14 14.84
CA ASP A 758 -11.50 39.70 15.83
C ASP A 758 -11.15 40.36 17.18
N ASP A 759 -12.02 41.22 17.73
CA ASP A 759 -11.95 41.68 19.13
C ASP A 759 -12.46 40.54 20.04
N TRP A 760 -11.63 40.06 20.97
CA TRP A 760 -11.82 38.79 21.66
C TRP A 760 -12.32 38.94 23.10
N ASP A 761 -13.38 38.20 23.48
CA ASP A 761 -13.47 37.60 24.82
C ASP A 761 -14.48 36.42 25.02
N ASN A 762 -15.31 35.98 24.06
CA ASN A 762 -16.29 34.90 24.36
C ASN A 762 -16.38 33.72 23.37
N ILE A 763 -15.59 33.71 22.29
CA ILE A 763 -15.76 32.70 21.21
C ILE A 763 -14.68 31.60 21.25
N THR A 764 -13.57 31.79 21.99
CA THR A 764 -12.40 30.90 21.95
C THR A 764 -12.57 29.73 22.89
N GLU A 765 -13.00 29.96 24.13
CA GLU A 765 -13.23 28.88 25.09
C GLU A 765 -14.39 27.98 24.65
N THR A 766 -15.47 28.57 24.10
CA THR A 766 -16.61 27.80 23.59
C THR A 766 -16.27 26.96 22.36
N ILE A 767 -15.28 27.33 21.54
CA ILE A 767 -14.87 26.51 20.40
C ILE A 767 -13.81 25.48 20.83
N LEU A 768 -12.85 25.82 21.69
CA LEU A 768 -11.83 24.87 22.14
C LEU A 768 -12.37 23.76 23.08
N ASP A 769 -13.33 24.07 23.95
CA ASP A 769 -13.95 23.07 24.84
C ASP A 769 -15.02 22.22 24.14
N VAL A 770 -15.62 22.73 23.05
CA VAL A 770 -16.65 22.02 22.26
C VAL A 770 -16.04 21.21 21.10
N VAL A 771 -14.83 21.54 20.63
CA VAL A 771 -14.18 20.88 19.48
C VAL A 771 -13.43 19.59 19.85
N ILE A 772 -13.16 19.32 21.14
CA ILE A 772 -12.52 18.05 21.55
C ILE A 772 -13.33 17.35 22.66
N PRO A 773 -14.54 16.82 22.38
CA PRO A 773 -14.96 15.63 23.08
C PRO A 773 -13.86 14.56 22.82
N PHE A 774 -13.60 13.61 23.73
CA PHE A 774 -12.62 12.51 23.58
C PHE A 774 -11.14 12.71 23.95
N ARG A 775 -10.70 13.88 24.46
CA ARG A 775 -9.29 14.08 24.88
C ARG A 775 -8.76 13.00 25.85
N GLN A 776 -9.62 12.42 26.69
CA GLN A 776 -9.24 11.35 27.64
C GLN A 776 -9.20 9.96 26.99
N CYS A 777 -10.07 9.64 26.02
CA CYS A 777 -10.03 8.37 25.26
C CYS A 777 -8.73 8.23 24.45
N ILE A 778 -8.22 9.34 23.89
CA ILE A 778 -6.95 9.38 23.14
C ILE A 778 -5.78 8.85 23.98
N ARG A 779 -5.77 9.11 25.30
CA ARG A 779 -4.70 8.66 26.21
C ARG A 779 -4.74 7.17 26.54
N GLY A 780 -5.92 6.56 26.54
CA GLY A 780 -6.09 5.12 26.79
C GLY A 780 -5.59 4.26 25.62
N LEU A 781 -5.83 4.70 24.38
CA LEU A 781 -5.41 3.98 23.17
C LEU A 781 -3.96 4.24 22.73
N SER A 782 -3.37 5.36 23.17
CA SER A 782 -1.94 5.63 23.05
C SER A 782 -1.09 5.02 24.17
N SER A 783 -1.70 4.28 25.11
CA SER A 783 -1.00 3.63 26.21
C SER A 783 -0.12 2.48 25.71
N SER A 784 1.10 2.39 26.25
CA SER A 784 2.07 1.33 25.98
C SER A 784 1.80 0.03 26.77
N ASP A 785 0.61 -0.12 27.34
CA ASP A 785 0.25 -1.20 28.25
C ASP A 785 -0.46 -2.37 27.52
N PRO A 786 0.13 -3.58 27.46
CA PRO A 786 -0.39 -4.74 26.70
C PRO A 786 -1.71 -5.33 27.21
N ASP A 787 -2.01 -5.20 28.52
CA ASP A 787 -3.22 -5.80 29.12
C ASP A 787 -4.49 -4.99 28.82
N LEU A 788 -4.34 -3.68 28.57
CA LEU A 788 -5.44 -2.82 28.10
C LEU A 788 -5.72 -2.97 26.58
N ARG A 789 -4.81 -3.60 25.82
CA ARG A 789 -4.98 -3.88 24.39
C ARG A 789 -5.67 -5.22 24.09
N SER A 790 -5.77 -6.12 25.07
CA SER A 790 -6.06 -7.54 24.81
C SER A 790 -7.37 -8.09 25.41
N GLY A 791 -8.20 -7.26 26.05
CA GLY A 791 -9.38 -7.74 26.80
C GLY A 791 -10.78 -7.53 26.21
N ALA A 792 -11.00 -6.65 25.23
CA ALA A 792 -12.35 -6.31 24.74
C ALA A 792 -12.41 -5.82 23.28
N ILE A 793 -11.38 -6.15 22.51
CA ILE A 793 -11.26 -5.80 21.09
C ILE A 793 -11.22 -7.15 20.35
N PHE A 794 -11.67 -7.22 19.08
CA PHE A 794 -11.68 -8.41 18.20
C PHE A 794 -13.01 -9.15 18.02
N SER A 795 -13.98 -8.54 17.33
CA SER A 795 -14.94 -9.28 16.48
C SER A 795 -14.78 -8.84 15.02
N CYS A 796 -13.65 -9.25 14.48
CA CYS A 796 -13.08 -8.99 13.15
C CYS A 796 -14.05 -8.51 12.07
N VAL A 797 -13.62 -7.39 11.47
CA VAL A 797 -14.09 -6.68 10.26
C VAL A 797 -14.86 -5.39 10.50
N MET A 798 -15.36 -5.15 11.71
CA MET A 798 -15.81 -3.81 12.10
C MET A 798 -15.27 -3.47 13.48
N ASP A 799 -14.07 -2.93 13.51
CA ASP A 799 -13.53 -2.21 14.66
C ASP A 799 -14.26 -0.87 14.84
N LEU A 800 -15.59 -0.93 14.98
CA LEU A 800 -16.34 0.26 15.33
C LEU A 800 -15.96 0.77 16.74
N THR A 801 -15.33 -0.06 17.57
CA THR A 801 -14.72 0.38 18.84
C THR A 801 -13.36 1.07 18.67
N ALA A 802 -12.70 0.96 17.52
CA ALA A 802 -11.43 1.65 17.23
C ALA A 802 -11.56 2.80 16.22
N ILE A 803 -12.79 3.24 15.94
CA ILE A 803 -13.02 4.54 15.31
C ILE A 803 -12.71 5.63 16.35
N LEU A 804 -11.44 5.98 16.48
CA LEU A 804 -11.03 7.16 17.23
C LEU A 804 -10.65 8.26 16.27
N PHE A 805 -11.52 9.26 16.18
CA PHE A 805 -11.34 10.35 15.24
C PHE A 805 -10.24 11.32 15.62
N VAL A 806 -9.57 11.71 14.53
CA VAL A 806 -8.58 12.76 14.38
C VAL A 806 -9.27 14.12 14.52
N PHE A 807 -9.36 14.66 15.73
CA PHE A 807 -9.69 16.07 15.91
C PHE A 807 -8.69 16.77 16.82
N ALA A 808 -7.44 16.82 16.33
CA ALA A 808 -6.43 17.81 16.72
C ALA A 808 -5.31 17.88 15.66
N GLY A 809 -5.61 18.39 14.45
CA GLY A 809 -4.61 18.94 13.51
C GLY A 809 -3.35 18.10 13.15
N ALA A 810 -3.30 16.81 13.48
CA ALA A 810 -2.11 15.97 13.33
C ALA A 810 -2.43 14.79 12.40
N LEU A 811 -1.82 14.79 11.22
CA LEU A 811 -1.65 13.62 10.37
C LEU A 811 -0.72 12.64 11.10
N GLY A 812 -1.30 11.80 11.97
CA GLY A 812 -0.61 10.90 12.88
C GLY A 812 -1.28 9.50 12.97
N PRO A 813 -0.77 8.61 13.86
CA PRO A 813 -0.83 7.12 13.80
C PRO A 813 -2.20 6.43 13.72
N PHE A 814 -3.31 7.17 13.64
CA PHE A 814 -4.67 6.66 13.56
C PHE A 814 -5.08 6.20 12.15
N GLY A 815 -4.39 6.63 11.09
CA GLY A 815 -4.58 6.12 9.72
C GLY A 815 -4.25 4.62 9.56
N LYS A 816 -3.37 4.08 10.42
CA LYS A 816 -2.90 2.69 10.34
C LYS A 816 -3.95 1.63 10.66
N ALA A 817 -4.78 1.88 11.68
CA ALA A 817 -5.79 0.90 12.13
C ALA A 817 -6.98 0.84 11.16
N LEU A 818 -7.34 1.96 10.55
CA LEU A 818 -8.38 2.00 9.52
C LEU A 818 -7.88 1.36 8.20
N GLY A 819 -6.65 1.66 7.81
CA GLY A 819 -6.06 1.18 6.55
C GLY A 819 -5.90 -0.34 6.47
N SER A 820 -5.62 -1.03 7.58
CA SER A 820 -5.49 -2.50 7.58
C SER A 820 -6.84 -3.21 7.42
N SER A 821 -7.89 -2.76 8.13
CA SER A 821 -9.22 -3.38 8.10
C SER A 821 -9.98 -3.10 6.79
N THR A 822 -9.92 -1.87 6.25
CA THR A 822 -10.53 -1.56 4.93
C THR A 822 -9.79 -2.28 3.79
N ARG A 823 -8.47 -2.47 3.92
CA ARG A 823 -7.67 -3.23 2.96
C ARG A 823 -8.07 -4.71 2.97
N LEU A 824 -8.13 -5.36 4.12
CA LEU A 824 -8.58 -6.75 4.25
C LEU A 824 -9.98 -6.96 3.65
N LEU A 825 -10.91 -6.04 3.96
CA LEU A 825 -12.25 -6.03 3.38
C LEU A 825 -12.22 -5.92 1.86
N SER A 826 -11.44 -4.98 1.32
CA SER A 826 -11.32 -4.80 -0.12
C SER A 826 -10.75 -6.04 -0.82
N LEU A 827 -9.84 -6.78 -0.17
CA LEU A 827 -9.23 -8.00 -0.68
C LEU A 827 -10.13 -9.23 -0.60
N SER A 828 -11.27 -9.13 0.07
CA SER A 828 -12.31 -10.19 0.07
C SER A 828 -13.31 -10.05 -1.07
N LYS A 829 -13.30 -8.91 -1.78
CA LYS A 829 -14.17 -8.67 -2.94
C LYS A 829 -13.73 -9.49 -4.14
N VAL A 830 -14.69 -9.81 -5.02
CA VAL A 830 -14.43 -10.48 -6.30
C VAL A 830 -15.14 -9.77 -7.44
N GLY A 831 -14.44 -9.52 -8.54
CA GLY A 831 -15.04 -8.93 -9.74
C GLY A 831 -16.02 -9.90 -10.42
N ALA A 832 -17.18 -9.39 -10.86
CA ALA A 832 -18.20 -10.20 -11.54
C ALA A 832 -17.67 -10.89 -12.82
N SER A 833 -16.66 -10.32 -13.48
CA SER A 833 -15.99 -10.92 -14.65
C SER A 833 -15.15 -12.15 -14.31
N VAL A 834 -14.59 -12.22 -13.10
CA VAL A 834 -13.77 -13.36 -12.65
C VAL A 834 -14.64 -14.58 -12.36
N ALA A 835 -15.84 -14.36 -11.82
CA ALA A 835 -16.85 -15.42 -11.66
C ALA A 835 -17.27 -16.06 -13.00
N LEU A 836 -17.06 -15.39 -14.14
CA LEU A 836 -17.32 -15.95 -15.46
C LEU A 836 -16.08 -16.64 -16.05
N SER A 837 -14.88 -16.09 -15.86
CA SER A 837 -13.66 -16.61 -16.50
C SER A 837 -13.20 -17.97 -15.94
N VAL A 838 -13.34 -18.19 -14.63
CA VAL A 838 -12.97 -19.45 -13.97
C VAL A 838 -13.80 -20.65 -14.47
N PHE A 839 -15.03 -20.38 -14.91
CA PHE A 839 -15.97 -21.39 -15.38
C PHE A 839 -16.16 -21.39 -16.90
N ASN A 840 -15.52 -20.50 -17.65
CA ASN A 840 -15.64 -20.45 -19.11
C ASN A 840 -14.57 -21.34 -19.79
N PRO A 841 -14.96 -22.44 -20.46
CA PRO A 841 -14.02 -23.34 -21.12
C PRO A 841 -13.42 -22.80 -22.44
N LEU A 842 -13.80 -21.60 -22.90
CA LEU A 842 -13.49 -21.14 -24.27
C LEU A 842 -12.28 -20.21 -24.42
N ASP A 843 -11.55 -19.86 -23.34
CA ASP A 843 -10.47 -18.86 -23.43
C ASP A 843 -9.04 -19.44 -23.67
N GLY A 844 -8.93 -20.65 -24.25
CA GLY A 844 -7.63 -21.18 -24.66
C GLY A 844 -7.63 -22.54 -25.39
N VAL A 845 -7.55 -22.48 -26.73
CA VAL A 845 -7.30 -23.56 -27.73
C VAL A 845 -8.51 -24.46 -28.12
N PRO A 846 -8.82 -24.60 -29.44
CA PRO A 846 -9.98 -25.32 -29.92
C PRO A 846 -9.67 -26.81 -30.11
N LYS A 847 -10.11 -27.67 -29.19
CA LYS A 847 -10.44 -29.09 -29.41
C LYS A 847 -10.90 -29.73 -28.11
N LEU A 848 -12.18 -29.52 -27.77
CA LEU A 848 -12.96 -30.41 -26.88
C LEU A 848 -14.45 -30.06 -27.06
N VAL A 849 -14.95 -30.34 -28.26
CA VAL A 849 -16.39 -30.47 -28.53
C VAL A 849 -16.61 -31.96 -28.72
N TYR A 850 -16.90 -32.69 -27.65
CA TYR A 850 -17.67 -33.94 -27.63
C TYR A 850 -17.88 -34.36 -26.17
N GLY A 851 -18.97 -33.89 -25.57
CA GLY A 851 -19.32 -34.20 -24.19
C GLY A 851 -20.29 -33.21 -23.59
N GLY A 852 -21.40 -32.92 -24.29
CA GLY A 852 -22.47 -32.12 -23.73
C GLY A 852 -23.19 -32.88 -22.63
N ALA A 853 -23.22 -32.33 -21.42
CA ALA A 853 -24.14 -32.73 -20.37
C ALA A 853 -24.56 -31.49 -19.56
N ARG A 854 -25.88 -31.34 -19.39
CA ARG A 854 -26.53 -30.40 -18.49
C ARG A 854 -26.00 -30.59 -17.06
N LEU A 855 -25.22 -29.64 -16.56
CA LEU A 855 -24.86 -29.52 -15.14
C LEU A 855 -26.03 -28.86 -14.40
N VAL A 856 -27.04 -29.66 -14.05
CA VAL A 856 -28.14 -29.24 -13.16
C VAL A 856 -28.02 -30.04 -11.87
N GLY A 857 -27.63 -29.37 -10.81
CA GLY A 857 -27.52 -29.90 -9.45
C GLY A 857 -26.72 -28.93 -8.59
N LYS A 858 -27.39 -28.27 -7.62
CA LYS A 858 -26.88 -27.19 -6.75
C LYS A 858 -25.56 -27.45 -5.99
N GLY A 859 -24.99 -28.66 -6.02
CA GLY A 859 -23.94 -29.04 -5.09
C GLY A 859 -22.52 -29.20 -5.65
N VAL A 860 -22.31 -29.17 -6.96
CA VAL A 860 -21.01 -29.55 -7.55
C VAL A 860 -20.37 -28.37 -8.28
N MET A 861 -19.48 -27.66 -7.56
CA MET A 861 -18.69 -26.55 -8.07
C MET A 861 -17.56 -27.06 -8.98
N LYS A 862 -17.88 -27.57 -10.17
CA LYS A 862 -16.86 -28.05 -11.11
C LYS A 862 -16.25 -26.89 -11.90
N LEU A 863 -14.98 -26.63 -11.60
CA LEU A 863 -14.15 -25.72 -12.39
C LEU A 863 -14.01 -26.25 -13.81
N SER A 864 -13.81 -25.35 -14.76
CA SER A 864 -13.35 -25.75 -16.10
C SER A 864 -11.95 -26.38 -15.99
N HIS A 865 -11.55 -27.20 -16.98
CA HIS A 865 -10.17 -27.72 -17.02
C HIS A 865 -9.13 -26.60 -16.96
N PHE A 866 -9.40 -25.48 -17.64
CA PHE A 866 -8.60 -24.26 -17.56
C PHE A 866 -8.60 -23.63 -16.16
N GLY A 867 -9.74 -23.56 -15.49
CA GLY A 867 -9.84 -23.10 -14.10
C GLY A 867 -8.96 -23.93 -13.15
N HIS A 868 -9.01 -25.26 -13.26
CA HIS A 868 -8.15 -26.15 -12.47
C HIS A 868 -6.66 -25.98 -12.77
N THR A 869 -6.26 -25.76 -14.02
CA THR A 869 -4.84 -25.55 -14.36
C THR A 869 -4.31 -24.21 -13.83
N VAL A 870 -5.09 -23.13 -13.97
CA VAL A 870 -4.70 -21.80 -13.49
C VAL A 870 -4.63 -21.74 -11.96
N ILE A 871 -5.63 -22.27 -11.25
CA ILE A 871 -5.64 -22.31 -9.78
C ILE A 871 -4.47 -23.17 -9.26
N ARG A 872 -4.20 -24.32 -9.90
CA ARG A 872 -3.04 -25.17 -9.54
C ARG A 872 -1.72 -24.45 -9.78
N ALA A 873 -1.58 -23.69 -10.87
CA ALA A 873 -0.39 -22.89 -11.12
C ALA A 873 -0.20 -21.81 -10.04
N GLY A 874 -1.28 -21.12 -9.64
CA GLY A 874 -1.27 -20.16 -8.54
C GLY A 874 -0.88 -20.81 -7.20
N ALA A 875 -1.42 -22.00 -6.91
CA ALA A 875 -1.07 -22.79 -5.73
C ALA A 875 0.41 -23.22 -5.73
N GLY A 876 0.94 -23.61 -6.89
CA GLY A 876 2.35 -23.93 -7.07
C GLY A 876 3.25 -22.73 -6.81
N GLN A 877 2.90 -21.56 -7.34
CA GLN A 877 3.63 -20.30 -7.08
C GLN A 877 3.55 -19.88 -5.62
N LEU A 878 2.39 -20.04 -4.98
CA LEU A 878 2.19 -19.76 -3.57
C LEU A 878 3.10 -20.64 -2.70
N ARG A 879 3.07 -21.97 -2.93
CA ARG A 879 4.01 -22.93 -2.31
C ARG A 879 5.45 -22.56 -2.59
N ALA A 880 5.74 -22.10 -3.80
CA ALA A 880 7.08 -21.74 -4.20
C ALA A 880 7.64 -20.52 -3.45
N LEU A 881 6.77 -19.59 -3.07
CA LEU A 881 7.13 -18.42 -2.26
C LEU A 881 7.20 -18.72 -0.77
N SER A 882 6.34 -19.60 -0.28
CA SER A 882 6.14 -19.78 1.16
C SER A 882 6.88 -20.97 1.79
N SER A 883 7.34 -21.93 0.99
CA SER A 883 8.04 -23.12 1.52
C SER A 883 9.55 -22.89 1.65
N THR A 884 10.16 -23.52 2.66
CA THR A 884 11.61 -23.43 2.90
C THR A 884 12.46 -24.20 1.88
N SER A 885 11.84 -25.01 1.01
CA SER A 885 12.51 -25.88 0.05
C SER A 885 12.35 -25.46 -1.42
N SER A 886 11.59 -24.40 -1.71
CA SER A 886 11.14 -24.09 -3.07
C SER A 886 11.94 -23.02 -3.82
N GLY A 887 13.09 -22.62 -3.31
CA GLY A 887 13.92 -21.60 -3.92
C GLY A 887 13.64 -20.15 -3.46
N SER A 888 12.52 -19.87 -2.78
CA SER A 888 12.27 -18.55 -2.15
C SER A 888 13.13 -18.35 -0.92
N TYR A 889 13.24 -19.36 -0.07
CA TYR A 889 14.21 -19.39 1.03
C TYR A 889 15.64 -19.28 0.50
N ASP A 890 15.93 -19.90 -0.65
CA ASP A 890 17.24 -19.78 -1.30
C ASP A 890 17.46 -18.37 -1.84
N LEU A 891 16.42 -17.70 -2.35
CA LEU A 891 16.47 -16.30 -2.72
C LEU A 891 16.68 -15.40 -1.50
N VAL A 892 15.95 -15.61 -0.40
CA VAL A 892 16.15 -14.86 0.86
C VAL A 892 17.58 -15.02 1.36
N LYS A 893 18.10 -16.26 1.32
CA LYS A 893 19.48 -16.57 1.69
C LYS A 893 20.47 -15.94 0.71
N ALA A 894 20.21 -15.97 -0.59
CA ALA A 894 21.03 -15.33 -1.62
C ALA A 894 21.07 -13.81 -1.43
N LEU A 895 19.91 -13.16 -1.33
CA LEU A 895 19.75 -11.72 -1.05
C LEU A 895 20.43 -11.30 0.25
N SER A 896 20.37 -12.16 1.29
CA SER A 896 21.05 -11.92 2.57
C SER A 896 22.57 -12.06 2.48
N LYS A 897 23.08 -12.92 1.59
CA LYS A 897 24.51 -13.17 1.39
C LYS A 897 25.17 -12.16 0.45
N THR A 898 24.44 -11.61 -0.50
CA THR A 898 24.97 -10.69 -1.52
C THR A 898 24.83 -9.22 -1.14
N GLY A 899 24.06 -8.88 -0.09
CA GLY A 899 23.75 -7.48 0.26
C GLY A 899 22.70 -6.82 -0.64
N VAL A 900 22.17 -7.56 -1.62
CA VAL A 900 21.25 -7.08 -2.66
C VAL A 900 19.89 -6.69 -2.09
N ALA A 901 19.48 -7.22 -0.94
CA ALA A 901 18.24 -6.76 -0.27
C ALA A 901 18.30 -5.25 0.08
N ALA A 902 19.46 -4.77 0.53
CA ALA A 902 19.68 -3.36 0.78
C ALA A 902 19.68 -2.57 -0.53
N GLU A 903 20.29 -3.10 -1.58
CA GLU A 903 20.31 -2.47 -2.91
C GLU A 903 18.90 -2.36 -3.52
N ILE A 904 18.08 -3.42 -3.43
CA ILE A 904 16.67 -3.41 -3.85
C ILE A 904 15.89 -2.32 -3.11
N ARG A 905 16.05 -2.23 -1.79
CA ARG A 905 15.36 -1.21 -1.00
C ARG A 905 15.84 0.21 -1.31
N MET A 906 17.13 0.42 -1.58
CA MET A 906 17.67 1.72 -2.02
C MET A 906 17.14 2.16 -3.39
N THR A 907 16.61 1.25 -4.21
CA THR A 907 15.94 1.63 -5.47
C THR A 907 14.51 2.14 -5.28
N LEU A 908 13.94 2.01 -4.07
CA LEU A 908 12.60 2.48 -3.77
C LEU A 908 12.57 4.01 -3.62
N PRO A 909 11.43 4.67 -3.90
CA PRO A 909 11.20 6.05 -3.49
C PRO A 909 11.47 6.23 -1.99
N THR A 910 11.98 7.38 -1.57
CA THR A 910 12.56 7.60 -0.23
C THR A 910 11.68 7.14 0.93
N LEU A 911 10.37 7.36 0.87
CA LEU A 911 9.44 6.89 1.89
C LEU A 911 9.18 5.38 1.84
N ALA A 912 9.05 4.80 0.65
CA ALA A 912 8.93 3.35 0.48
C ALA A 912 10.21 2.62 0.93
N HIS A 913 11.38 3.21 0.64
CA HIS A 913 12.67 2.73 1.17
C HIS A 913 12.65 2.74 2.70
N ALA A 914 12.24 3.84 3.31
CA ALA A 914 12.16 3.95 4.77
C ALA A 914 11.19 2.95 5.40
N ARG A 915 9.99 2.78 4.83
CA ARG A 915 9.00 1.79 5.29
C ARG A 915 9.55 0.38 5.24
N ALA A 916 10.19 0.02 4.13
CA ALA A 916 10.79 -1.29 3.94
C ALA A 916 11.97 -1.54 4.90
N LEU A 917 12.85 -0.55 5.10
CA LEU A 917 14.02 -0.68 5.98
C LEU A 917 13.63 -0.69 7.47
N PHE A 918 12.73 0.19 7.90
CA PHE A 918 12.30 0.29 9.29
C PHE A 918 11.15 -0.66 9.65
N LYS A 919 10.56 -1.35 8.67
CA LYS A 919 9.32 -2.15 8.81
C LYS A 919 8.21 -1.33 9.46
N ASP A 920 8.07 -0.09 9.03
CA ASP A 920 7.15 0.87 9.64
C ASP A 920 6.37 1.64 8.58
N ASP A 921 5.18 1.13 8.27
CA ASP A 921 4.24 1.77 7.35
C ASP A 921 3.66 3.11 7.89
N ALA A 922 4.07 3.59 9.09
CA ALA A 922 3.67 4.93 9.62
C ALA A 922 4.26 6.07 8.81
N LEU A 923 5.38 5.83 8.16
CA LEU A 923 6.17 6.89 7.54
C LEU A 923 5.45 7.35 6.28
N GLU A 924 4.61 8.36 6.41
CA GLU A 924 3.78 8.93 5.35
C GLU A 924 4.41 10.16 4.71
N THR A 925 5.29 10.86 5.43
CA THR A 925 5.92 12.09 4.92
C THR A 925 7.42 12.10 5.18
N VAL A 926 8.15 12.84 4.34
CA VAL A 926 9.61 12.96 4.43
C VAL A 926 10.02 13.66 5.72
N GLU A 927 9.19 14.55 6.26
CA GLU A 927 9.42 15.23 7.54
C GLU A 927 9.41 14.25 8.72
N GLN A 928 8.52 13.25 8.70
CA GLN A 928 8.50 12.19 9.73
C GLN A 928 9.79 11.36 9.67
N LEU A 929 10.25 11.04 8.46
CA LEU A 929 11.50 10.33 8.24
C LEU A 929 12.72 11.16 8.70
N VAL A 930 12.78 12.44 8.33
CA VAL A 930 13.84 13.37 8.77
C VAL A 930 13.83 13.51 10.30
N THR A 931 12.66 13.56 10.92
CA THR A 931 12.53 13.58 12.39
C THR A 931 13.13 12.32 13.02
N ARG A 932 12.81 11.14 12.47
CA ARG A 932 13.37 9.86 12.92
C ARG A 932 14.89 9.79 12.73
N LEU A 933 15.41 10.28 11.60
CA LEU A 933 16.84 10.33 11.32
C LEU A 933 17.59 11.46 12.06
N SER A 934 16.87 12.33 12.76
CA SER A 934 17.43 13.39 13.61
C SER A 934 17.59 13.00 15.08
N GLN A 935 17.24 11.76 15.44
CA GLN A 935 17.41 11.23 16.79
C GLN A 935 18.89 11.08 17.15
N ASP A 936 19.23 11.23 18.43
CA ASP A 936 20.62 11.15 18.92
C ASP A 936 21.24 9.75 18.76
N VAL A 937 20.40 8.73 18.66
CA VAL A 937 20.78 7.35 18.35
C VAL A 937 19.87 6.86 17.23
N VAL A 938 20.47 6.40 16.13
CA VAL A 938 19.76 5.78 15.00
C VAL A 938 20.33 4.37 14.83
N SER A 939 19.56 3.37 15.24
CA SER A 939 19.95 1.97 15.09
C SER A 939 19.81 1.50 13.64
N ILE A 940 20.80 0.77 13.13
CA ILE A 940 20.66 0.04 11.86
C ILE A 940 19.59 -1.05 12.05
N PRO A 941 18.49 -1.05 11.29
CA PRO A 941 17.46 -2.08 11.40
C PRO A 941 17.96 -3.46 10.99
N LYS A 942 17.34 -4.51 11.53
CA LYS A 942 17.69 -5.91 11.24
C LYS A 942 17.53 -6.18 9.74
N GLY A 943 18.62 -6.54 9.06
CA GLY A 943 18.65 -6.79 7.61
C GLY A 943 19.08 -5.59 6.75
N GLY A 944 19.37 -4.43 7.36
CA GLY A 944 19.98 -3.28 6.70
C GLY A 944 21.45 -3.09 7.04
N ASN A 945 22.11 -2.15 6.38
CA ASN A 945 23.53 -1.80 6.62
C ASN A 945 23.77 -0.28 6.71
N ALA A 946 24.97 0.12 7.13
CA ALA A 946 25.32 1.53 7.29
C ALA A 946 25.26 2.32 5.97
N THR A 947 25.60 1.70 4.85
CA THR A 947 25.53 2.30 3.51
C THR A 947 24.08 2.59 3.12
N GLU A 948 23.17 1.65 3.38
CA GLU A 948 21.74 1.78 3.14
C GLU A 948 21.11 2.89 3.99
N LEU A 949 21.48 2.95 5.27
CA LEU A 949 21.00 4.00 6.17
C LEU A 949 21.54 5.38 5.77
N GLN A 950 22.80 5.45 5.32
CA GLN A 950 23.40 6.68 4.78
C GLN A 950 22.72 7.13 3.47
N HIS A 951 22.39 6.18 2.59
CA HIS A 951 21.63 6.46 1.37
C HIS A 951 20.26 7.06 1.71
N LEU A 952 19.53 6.43 2.63
CA LEU A 952 18.22 6.90 3.07
C LEU A 952 18.30 8.31 3.69
N PHE A 953 19.33 8.58 4.49
CA PHE A 953 19.59 9.91 5.05
C PHE A 953 19.83 10.97 3.97
N ASN A 954 20.70 10.68 3.01
CA ASN A 954 21.01 11.64 1.95
C ASN A 954 19.78 11.92 1.07
N ALA A 955 18.93 10.91 0.84
CA ALA A 955 17.70 11.06 0.07
C ALA A 955 16.67 11.89 0.83
N ALA A 956 16.41 11.56 2.10
CA ALA A 956 15.43 12.24 2.94
C ALA A 956 15.78 13.72 3.18
N THR A 957 17.05 14.03 3.47
CA THR A 957 17.49 15.41 3.69
C THR A 957 17.44 16.25 2.42
N ARG A 958 17.75 15.66 1.26
CA ARG A 958 17.62 16.34 -0.04
C ARG A 958 16.16 16.65 -0.35
N GLU A 959 15.27 15.66 -0.24
CA GLU A 959 13.83 15.82 -0.54
C GLU A 959 13.17 16.82 0.41
N ALA A 960 13.48 16.76 1.71
CA ALA A 960 13.01 17.76 2.67
C ALA A 960 13.46 19.19 2.33
N THR A 961 14.67 19.34 1.78
CA THR A 961 15.23 20.65 1.38
C THR A 961 14.47 21.28 0.21
N GLN A 962 13.78 20.49 -0.62
CA GLN A 962 13.07 21.01 -1.80
C GLN A 962 11.95 22.00 -1.43
N SER A 963 11.40 21.87 -0.23
CA SER A 963 10.40 22.80 0.33
C SER A 963 11.00 24.13 0.84
N SER A 964 12.33 24.27 0.87
CA SER A 964 13.00 25.48 1.33
C SER A 964 12.94 26.60 0.29
N LYS A 965 12.84 27.85 0.75
CA LYS A 965 12.88 29.04 -0.11
C LYS A 965 14.15 29.12 -0.96
N GLY A 966 15.29 28.75 -0.36
CA GLY A 966 16.59 28.75 -1.05
C GLY A 966 16.62 27.79 -2.23
N PHE A 967 16.08 26.57 -2.07
CA PHE A 967 15.99 25.61 -3.15
C PHE A 967 15.01 26.04 -4.24
N GLN A 968 13.79 26.46 -3.88
CA GLN A 968 12.79 26.93 -4.85
C GLN A 968 13.31 28.12 -5.68
N GLN A 969 14.04 29.03 -5.04
CA GLN A 969 14.68 30.14 -5.73
C GLN A 969 15.76 29.66 -6.70
N LEU A 970 16.64 28.75 -6.26
CA LEU A 970 17.66 28.17 -7.14
C LEU A 970 17.04 27.42 -8.32
N GLU A 971 16.03 26.59 -8.06
CA GLU A 971 15.26 25.85 -9.06
C GLU A 971 14.66 26.77 -10.12
N SER A 972 14.06 27.90 -9.73
CA SER A 972 13.51 28.88 -10.68
C SER A 972 14.59 29.49 -11.60
N LEU A 973 15.85 29.48 -11.18
CA LEU A 973 16.96 30.08 -11.92
C LEU A 973 17.64 29.08 -12.85
N ILE A 974 17.81 27.82 -12.44
CA ILE A 974 18.63 26.84 -13.17
C ILE A 974 17.90 25.54 -13.54
N GLY A 975 16.63 25.40 -13.16
CA GLY A 975 15.83 24.20 -13.37
C GLY A 975 15.99 23.14 -12.27
N HIS A 976 14.98 22.29 -12.10
CA HIS A 976 14.89 21.30 -11.02
C HIS A 976 16.06 20.32 -11.01
N ALA A 977 16.45 19.78 -12.17
CA ALA A 977 17.53 18.81 -12.30
C ALA A 977 18.88 19.40 -11.84
N ALA A 978 19.26 20.57 -12.36
CA ALA A 978 20.51 21.22 -11.99
C ALA A 978 20.53 21.68 -10.52
N ALA A 979 19.39 22.11 -9.97
CA ALA A 979 19.26 22.46 -8.56
C ALA A 979 19.45 21.24 -7.64
N ASN A 980 18.92 20.08 -8.02
CA ASN A 980 19.19 18.83 -7.29
C ASN A 980 20.66 18.39 -7.40
N ASP A 981 21.27 18.51 -8.58
CA ASP A 981 22.68 18.15 -8.78
C ASP A 981 23.63 19.00 -7.92
N VAL A 982 23.27 20.27 -7.70
CA VAL A 982 23.96 21.15 -6.74
C VAL A 982 23.92 20.59 -5.32
N LEU A 983 22.74 20.15 -4.85
CA LEU A 983 22.61 19.52 -3.52
C LEU A 983 23.40 18.21 -3.42
N ILE A 984 23.36 17.38 -4.47
CA ILE A 984 24.09 16.10 -4.54
C ILE A 984 25.60 16.34 -4.48
N SER A 985 26.12 17.28 -5.28
CA SER A 985 27.53 17.65 -5.31
C SER A 985 28.01 18.13 -3.93
N PHE A 986 27.25 19.01 -3.28
CA PHE A 986 27.58 19.50 -1.94
C PHE A 986 27.52 18.40 -0.87
N THR A 987 26.55 17.50 -0.96
CA THR A 987 26.43 16.35 -0.05
C THR A 987 27.60 15.38 -0.23
N LYS A 988 28.10 15.20 -1.45
CA LYS A 988 29.27 14.35 -1.70
C LYS A 988 30.55 14.91 -1.08
N SER A 989 30.75 16.23 -1.11
CA SER A 989 31.96 16.87 -0.57
C SER A 989 31.88 17.16 0.93
N ARG A 990 30.70 17.55 1.43
CA ARG A 990 30.50 18.04 2.83
C ARG A 990 29.32 17.38 3.56
N GLY A 991 28.90 16.20 3.12
CA GLY A 991 27.78 15.46 3.71
C GLY A 991 28.07 14.85 5.08
N PRO A 992 27.07 14.72 5.96
CA PRO A 992 27.19 14.01 7.22
C PRO A 992 27.46 12.53 6.99
N ARG A 993 28.39 11.97 7.76
CA ARG A 993 28.68 10.53 7.80
C ARG A 993 28.02 9.86 8.99
N PHE A 994 27.55 8.62 8.79
CA PHE A 994 27.09 7.72 9.84
C PHE A 994 28.29 7.05 10.52
N ASN A 995 28.36 7.12 11.85
CA ASN A 995 29.50 6.59 12.63
C ASN A 995 29.22 5.22 13.29
N GLY A 996 28.11 4.57 12.94
CA GLY A 996 27.66 3.31 13.55
C GLY A 996 26.54 3.46 14.58
N THR A 997 26.40 4.65 15.19
CA THR A 997 25.34 4.93 16.19
C THR A 997 24.52 6.17 15.88
N LYS A 998 25.11 7.16 15.21
CA LYS A 998 24.46 8.42 14.84
C LYS A 998 25.10 9.06 13.61
N PHE A 999 24.41 10.03 13.05
CA PHE A 999 24.97 10.91 12.04
C PHE A 999 25.77 12.04 12.68
N THR A 1000 26.83 12.47 12.00
CA THR A 1000 27.67 13.62 12.41
C THR A 1000 26.90 14.95 12.45
N THR A 1001 25.79 15.04 11.73
CA THR A 1001 24.84 16.15 11.76
C THR A 1001 23.43 15.55 11.66
N LYS A 1002 22.48 16.07 12.44
CA LYS A 1002 21.09 15.58 12.42
C LYS A 1002 20.45 15.87 11.06
N ALA A 1003 19.51 15.02 10.63
CA ALA A 1003 18.88 15.16 9.33
C ALA A 1003 18.16 16.52 9.16
N GLY A 1004 17.47 16.99 10.19
CA GLY A 1004 16.81 18.30 10.21
C GLY A 1004 17.83 19.44 10.02
N ASP A 1005 18.84 19.50 10.88
CA ASP A 1005 19.91 20.51 10.80
C ASP A 1005 20.62 20.49 9.44
N TYR A 1006 20.87 19.29 8.89
CA TYR A 1006 21.53 19.18 7.59
C TYR A 1006 20.64 19.63 6.43
N SER A 1007 19.33 19.37 6.48
CA SER A 1007 18.37 19.90 5.50
C SER A 1007 18.33 21.44 5.53
N GLU A 1008 18.42 22.07 6.70
CA GLU A 1008 18.54 23.53 6.82
C GLU A 1008 19.86 24.07 6.24
N ILE A 1009 20.98 23.35 6.44
CA ILE A 1009 22.28 23.68 5.84
C ILE A 1009 22.18 23.62 4.31
N LEU A 1010 21.56 22.58 3.75
CA LEU A 1010 21.35 22.45 2.31
C LEU A 1010 20.47 23.59 1.77
N GLY A 1011 19.41 23.96 2.49
CA GLY A 1011 18.55 25.10 2.13
C GLY A 1011 19.29 26.44 2.13
N SER A 1012 20.12 26.67 3.17
CA SER A 1012 20.95 27.87 3.28
C SER A 1012 22.03 27.94 2.19
N MET A 1013 22.61 26.80 1.84
CA MET A 1013 23.56 26.68 0.73
C MET A 1013 22.89 26.97 -0.61
N ALA A 1014 21.70 26.43 -0.86
CA ALA A 1014 20.93 26.71 -2.07
C ALA A 1014 20.57 28.20 -2.17
N GLU A 1015 20.22 28.85 -1.05
CA GLU A 1015 19.99 30.30 -1.01
C GLU A 1015 21.26 31.08 -1.37
N LEU A 1016 22.40 30.75 -0.77
CA LEU A 1016 23.69 31.37 -1.10
C LEU A 1016 24.00 31.22 -2.60
N GLU A 1017 23.80 30.03 -3.13
CA GLU A 1017 24.06 29.72 -4.54
C GLU A 1017 23.11 30.49 -5.47
N SER A 1018 21.84 30.64 -5.10
CA SER A 1018 20.88 31.43 -5.86
C SER A 1018 21.29 32.90 -5.96
N ARG A 1019 21.82 33.50 -4.88
CA ARG A 1019 22.31 34.89 -4.88
C ARG A 1019 23.47 35.08 -5.87
N LYS A 1020 24.37 34.10 -5.95
CA LYS A 1020 25.48 34.12 -6.91
C LYS A 1020 24.98 34.00 -8.34
N VAL A 1021 24.04 33.09 -8.61
CA VAL A 1021 23.43 32.96 -9.93
C VAL A 1021 22.73 34.25 -10.36
N ILE A 1022 21.98 34.89 -9.45
CA ILE A 1022 21.33 36.19 -9.71
C ILE A 1022 22.37 37.26 -10.05
N TYR A 1023 23.44 37.35 -9.25
CA TYR A 1023 24.52 38.29 -9.49
C TYR A 1023 25.13 38.11 -10.89
N LEU A 1024 25.51 36.88 -11.25
CA LEU A 1024 26.10 36.57 -12.55
C LEU A 1024 25.12 36.85 -13.70
N LYS A 1025 23.84 36.46 -13.57
CA LYS A 1025 22.82 36.75 -14.59
C LYS A 1025 22.62 38.24 -14.79
N ASN A 1026 22.56 39.02 -13.71
CA ASN A 1026 22.39 40.47 -13.79
C ASN A 1026 23.58 41.15 -14.48
N HIS A 1027 24.80 40.71 -14.17
CA HIS A 1027 26.00 41.21 -14.86
C HIS A 1027 25.93 40.91 -16.37
N GLN A 1028 25.64 39.68 -16.76
CA GLN A 1028 25.57 39.31 -18.18
C GLN A 1028 24.43 40.00 -18.92
N GLN A 1029 23.27 40.21 -18.27
CA GLN A 1029 22.19 41.03 -18.82
C GLN A 1029 22.59 42.51 -18.96
N SER A 1030 23.44 43.02 -18.09
CA SER A 1030 24.00 44.37 -18.22
C SER A 1030 24.94 44.45 -19.41
N VAL A 1031 25.78 43.44 -19.65
CA VAL A 1031 26.67 43.38 -20.82
C VAL A 1031 25.88 43.48 -22.13
N LEU A 1032 24.72 42.81 -22.24
CA LEU A 1032 23.85 42.90 -23.42
C LEU A 1032 23.28 44.31 -23.69
N LYS A 1033 23.25 45.18 -22.68
CA LYS A 1033 22.75 46.56 -22.78
C LYS A 1033 23.88 47.58 -22.95
N THR A 1034 25.13 47.15 -22.84
CA THR A 1034 26.30 48.01 -22.92
C THR A 1034 26.69 48.21 -24.39
N ASP A 1035 27.05 49.44 -24.74
CA ASP A 1035 27.62 49.76 -26.05
C ASP A 1035 29.06 49.21 -26.15
N LEU A 1036 29.19 47.99 -26.68
CA LEU A 1036 30.47 47.28 -26.80
C LEU A 1036 31.38 47.83 -27.92
N GLY A 1037 30.92 48.85 -28.65
CA GLY A 1037 31.67 49.58 -29.67
C GLY A 1037 32.51 50.75 -29.14
N LYS A 1038 32.40 51.08 -27.84
CA LYS A 1038 33.13 52.19 -27.20
C LYS A 1038 34.21 51.73 -26.21
N PRO A 1039 35.22 52.57 -25.90
CA PRO A 1039 36.18 52.28 -24.85
C PRO A 1039 35.50 52.06 -23.48
N PRO A 1040 35.99 51.12 -22.64
CA PRO A 1040 37.17 50.29 -22.86
C PRO A 1040 36.91 49.05 -23.76
N TYR A 1041 35.67 48.75 -24.14
CA TYR A 1041 35.32 47.51 -24.85
C TYR A 1041 35.81 47.44 -26.30
N SER A 1042 36.11 48.58 -26.92
CA SER A 1042 36.69 48.69 -28.26
C SER A 1042 38.22 48.63 -28.29
N ASP A 1043 38.89 48.54 -27.14
CA ASP A 1043 40.35 48.55 -27.07
C ASP A 1043 40.93 47.29 -27.75
N VAL A 1044 42.01 47.46 -28.51
CA VAL A 1044 42.67 46.40 -29.28
C VAL A 1044 44.07 46.16 -28.74
N MET A 1045 44.45 44.89 -28.58
CA MET A 1045 45.78 44.52 -28.11
C MET A 1045 46.82 44.76 -29.23
N PRO A 1046 47.98 45.39 -28.94
CA PRO A 1046 49.03 45.57 -29.94
C PRO A 1046 49.52 44.22 -30.52
N GLU A 1047 49.71 44.13 -31.84
CA GLU A 1047 50.09 42.89 -32.53
C GLU A 1047 51.37 42.27 -31.97
N THR A 1048 52.38 43.08 -31.65
CA THR A 1048 53.65 42.65 -31.06
C THR A 1048 53.50 42.05 -29.66
N ALA A 1049 52.39 42.31 -28.95
CA ALA A 1049 52.16 41.82 -27.60
C ALA A 1049 51.71 40.36 -27.54
N PHE A 1050 51.11 39.81 -28.60
CA PHE A 1050 50.61 38.44 -28.65
C PHE A 1050 51.08 37.62 -29.85
N ASN A 1051 51.57 38.27 -30.91
CA ASN A 1051 52.04 37.62 -32.14
C ASN A 1051 53.53 37.92 -32.41
N PRO A 1052 54.46 37.47 -31.55
CA PRO A 1052 55.90 37.71 -31.73
C PRO A 1052 56.50 36.98 -32.94
N GLN A 1053 55.81 35.96 -33.46
CA GLN A 1053 56.24 35.16 -34.62
C GLN A 1053 55.77 35.75 -35.97
N GLY A 1054 55.02 36.85 -35.96
CA GLY A 1054 54.64 37.59 -37.17
C GLY A 1054 53.63 36.87 -38.06
N PHE A 1055 52.75 36.03 -37.50
CA PHE A 1055 51.71 35.34 -38.27
C PHE A 1055 50.76 36.31 -38.96
N THR A 1056 50.42 36.03 -40.22
CA THR A 1056 49.45 36.81 -41.00
C THR A 1056 48.10 36.08 -41.14
N ASP A 1057 48.07 34.75 -41.01
CA ASP A 1057 46.84 33.95 -40.99
C ASP A 1057 46.02 34.25 -39.72
N ASN A 1058 44.74 34.60 -39.90
CA ASN A 1058 43.87 34.97 -38.78
C ASN A 1058 43.70 33.84 -37.76
N ALA A 1059 43.68 32.57 -38.18
CA ALA A 1059 43.54 31.44 -37.26
C ALA A 1059 44.81 31.24 -36.41
N GLN A 1060 46.01 31.40 -37.02
CA GLN A 1060 47.28 31.38 -36.29
C GLN A 1060 47.44 32.59 -35.36
N ARG A 1061 47.02 33.79 -35.79
CA ARG A 1061 46.97 34.99 -34.95
C ARG A 1061 46.06 34.78 -33.72
N ALA A 1062 44.88 34.18 -33.93
CA ALA A 1062 43.96 33.84 -32.86
C ALA A 1062 44.52 32.79 -31.89
N GLY A 1063 45.18 31.76 -32.42
CA GLY A 1063 45.88 30.77 -31.61
C GLY A 1063 46.99 31.39 -30.76
N ALA A 1064 47.81 32.27 -31.33
CA ALA A 1064 48.88 32.96 -30.62
C ALA A 1064 48.34 33.85 -29.48
N TRP A 1065 47.21 34.55 -29.72
CA TRP A 1065 46.52 35.31 -28.69
C TRP A 1065 46.00 34.43 -27.55
N MET A 1066 45.40 33.28 -27.86
CA MET A 1066 44.93 32.33 -26.86
C MET A 1066 46.08 31.72 -26.02
N VAL A 1067 47.19 31.36 -26.66
CA VAL A 1067 48.39 30.86 -25.95
C VAL A 1067 48.95 31.93 -25.02
N LYS A 1068 49.02 33.20 -25.48
CA LYS A 1068 49.47 34.33 -24.66
C LYS A 1068 48.59 34.57 -23.43
N GLY A 1069 47.28 34.35 -23.56
CA GLY A 1069 46.29 34.52 -22.49
C GLY A 1069 46.23 33.36 -21.48
N SER A 1070 46.98 32.28 -21.68
CA SER A 1070 46.93 31.07 -20.86
C SER A 1070 48.26 30.81 -20.14
N SER A 1071 48.19 30.26 -18.92
CA SER A 1071 49.36 29.95 -18.08
C SER A 1071 49.84 28.50 -18.19
N SER A 1072 49.47 27.78 -19.26
CA SER A 1072 49.72 26.34 -19.42
C SER A 1072 50.48 26.07 -20.72
N ASP A 1073 51.29 25.00 -20.77
CA ASP A 1073 51.97 24.54 -21.99
C ASP A 1073 50.92 24.13 -23.02
N ASN A 1074 50.65 25.03 -23.95
CA ASN A 1074 49.62 24.87 -24.96
C ASN A 1074 50.25 24.69 -26.33
N GLU A 1075 49.92 23.59 -26.99
CA GLU A 1075 50.29 23.38 -28.39
C GLU A 1075 49.46 24.31 -29.28
N LEU A 1076 50.12 25.34 -29.83
CA LEU A 1076 49.53 26.29 -30.78
C LEU A 1076 48.83 25.56 -31.94
N GLU A 1077 49.45 24.49 -32.46
CA GLU A 1077 48.93 23.70 -33.57
C GLU A 1077 47.59 23.02 -33.24
N HIS A 1078 47.47 22.42 -32.04
CA HIS A 1078 46.23 21.78 -31.58
C HIS A 1078 45.09 22.80 -31.43
N ILE A 1079 45.38 23.98 -30.86
CA ILE A 1079 44.40 25.07 -30.75
C ILE A 1079 43.95 25.52 -32.14
N VAL A 1080 44.89 25.80 -33.04
CA VAL A 1080 44.59 26.26 -34.40
C VAL A 1080 43.77 25.22 -35.18
N ALA A 1081 44.05 23.93 -35.00
CA ALA A 1081 43.26 22.86 -35.61
C ALA A 1081 41.78 22.90 -35.17
N ILE A 1082 41.53 23.03 -33.87
CA ILE A 1082 40.17 23.15 -33.33
C ILE A 1082 39.49 24.43 -33.83
N LEU A 1083 40.20 25.57 -33.84
CA LEU A 1083 39.64 26.84 -34.34
C LEU A 1083 39.20 26.71 -35.81
N ARG A 1084 40.02 26.10 -36.67
CA ARG A 1084 39.70 25.91 -38.10
C ARG A 1084 38.53 24.96 -38.31
N GLU A 1085 38.48 23.87 -37.56
CA GLU A 1085 37.38 22.90 -37.64
C GLU A 1085 36.04 23.56 -37.29
N TYR A 1086 35.95 24.26 -36.16
CA TYR A 1086 34.71 24.90 -35.73
C TYR A 1086 34.37 26.18 -36.50
N THR A 1087 35.36 26.78 -37.18
CA THR A 1087 35.09 27.83 -38.16
C THR A 1087 34.40 27.27 -39.40
N SER A 1088 34.74 26.04 -39.82
CA SER A 1088 34.24 25.42 -41.07
C SER A 1088 33.00 24.53 -40.91
N ASN A 1089 32.71 24.01 -39.71
CA ASN A 1089 31.64 23.03 -39.50
C ASN A 1089 30.23 23.61 -39.24
N ASN A 1090 30.06 24.94 -39.32
CA ASN A 1090 28.79 25.67 -39.14
C ASN A 1090 28.00 25.38 -37.84
N LYS A 1091 28.57 24.67 -36.85
CA LYS A 1091 27.89 24.39 -35.57
C LYS A 1091 27.53 25.69 -34.85
N SER A 1092 26.35 25.77 -34.22
CA SER A 1092 25.95 27.00 -33.53
C SER A 1092 26.81 27.25 -32.29
N LEU A 1093 27.36 28.46 -32.14
CA LEU A 1093 28.14 28.83 -30.94
C LEU A 1093 27.25 29.25 -29.77
N THR A 1094 25.95 29.48 -30.00
CA THR A 1094 24.94 29.69 -28.95
C THR A 1094 24.36 28.36 -28.43
N ASP A 1095 24.80 27.22 -28.95
CA ASP A 1095 24.44 25.90 -28.42
C ASP A 1095 25.44 25.48 -27.32
N ALA A 1096 24.92 25.29 -26.10
CA ALA A 1096 25.73 24.91 -24.94
C ALA A 1096 26.42 23.55 -25.10
N ASN A 1097 25.87 22.62 -25.88
CA ASN A 1097 26.48 21.33 -26.16
C ASN A 1097 27.72 21.48 -27.05
N VAL A 1098 27.65 22.37 -28.04
CA VAL A 1098 28.79 22.72 -28.89
C VAL A 1098 29.88 23.37 -28.06
N VAL A 1099 29.53 24.26 -27.13
CA VAL A 1099 30.49 24.87 -26.19
C VAL A 1099 31.15 23.81 -25.29
N LYS A 1100 30.39 22.83 -24.81
CA LYS A 1100 30.90 21.69 -24.00
C LYS A 1100 31.83 20.79 -24.81
N GLU A 1101 31.51 20.53 -26.08
CA GLU A 1101 32.36 19.75 -27.01
C GLU A 1101 33.70 20.46 -27.27
N ILE A 1102 33.65 21.78 -27.54
CA ILE A 1102 34.85 22.62 -27.69
C ILE A 1102 35.69 22.60 -26.40
N HIS A 1103 35.05 22.74 -25.24
CA HIS A 1103 35.72 22.68 -23.95
C HIS A 1103 36.44 21.34 -23.73
N ALA A 1104 35.76 20.21 -23.94
CA ALA A 1104 36.33 18.88 -23.75
C ALA A 1104 37.53 18.60 -24.66
N ARG A 1105 37.57 19.18 -25.88
CA ARG A 1105 38.70 19.02 -26.80
C ARG A 1105 39.88 19.94 -26.51
N LEU A 1106 39.62 21.10 -25.91
CA LEU A 1106 40.66 22.05 -25.50
C LEU A 1106 41.30 21.66 -24.16
N VAL A 1107 40.53 21.05 -23.25
CA VAL A 1107 40.98 20.70 -21.89
C VAL A 1107 40.53 19.27 -21.51
N PRO A 1108 40.97 18.23 -22.24
CA PRO A 1108 40.45 16.86 -22.08
C PRO A 1108 40.68 16.26 -20.70
N GLN A 1109 41.79 16.62 -20.03
CA GLN A 1109 42.13 16.10 -18.70
C GLN A 1109 41.22 16.62 -17.58
N LEU A 1110 40.51 17.74 -17.80
CA LEU A 1110 39.69 18.41 -16.77
C LEU A 1110 38.22 18.52 -17.18
N ALA A 1111 37.81 17.88 -18.27
CA ALA A 1111 36.47 17.98 -18.84
C ALA A 1111 35.36 17.51 -17.87
N GLU A 1112 35.68 16.62 -16.94
CA GLU A 1112 34.75 16.10 -15.91
C GLU A 1112 34.94 16.76 -14.52
N SER A 1113 35.80 17.78 -14.42
CA SER A 1113 36.02 18.48 -13.15
C SER A 1113 34.78 19.30 -12.76
N VAL A 1114 34.39 19.20 -11.48
CA VAL A 1114 33.28 19.98 -10.90
C VAL A 1114 33.84 20.95 -9.88
N ARG A 1115 33.54 22.25 -10.05
CA ARG A 1115 33.83 23.25 -9.03
C ARG A 1115 32.73 23.23 -7.98
N GLU A 1116 33.13 22.96 -6.75
CA GLU A 1116 32.21 22.86 -5.61
C GLU A 1116 31.47 24.18 -5.30
N VAL A 1117 30.25 24.05 -4.79
CA VAL A 1117 29.41 25.15 -4.29
C VAL A 1117 29.76 25.52 -2.84
N GLY A 1118 29.32 26.70 -2.39
CA GLY A 1118 29.49 27.13 -0.99
C GLY A 1118 30.81 27.84 -0.64
N GLN A 1119 31.69 28.08 -1.61
CA GLN A 1119 32.88 28.92 -1.41
C GLN A 1119 32.50 30.41 -1.23
N PRO A 1120 33.25 31.21 -0.44
CA PRO A 1120 32.96 32.63 -0.22
C PRO A 1120 33.41 33.50 -1.40
N THR A 1121 32.92 33.18 -2.59
CA THR A 1121 33.23 33.88 -3.85
C THR A 1121 31.95 34.40 -4.48
N LYS A 1122 32.06 35.38 -5.38
CA LYS A 1122 30.93 35.85 -6.20
C LYS A 1122 30.50 34.85 -7.28
N TYR A 1123 31.30 33.82 -7.54
CA TYR A 1123 31.03 32.79 -8.54
C TYR A 1123 30.33 31.56 -7.92
N GLY A 1124 29.35 31.02 -8.63
CA GLY A 1124 28.70 29.75 -8.29
C GLY A 1124 29.60 28.54 -8.54
N GLY A 1125 29.13 27.35 -8.16
CA GLY A 1125 29.70 26.08 -8.61
C GLY A 1125 29.56 25.90 -10.12
N SER A 1126 30.28 24.93 -10.68
CA SER A 1126 30.24 24.70 -12.13
C SER A 1126 28.86 24.20 -12.61
N ILE A 1127 28.12 23.47 -11.78
CA ILE A 1127 26.78 22.96 -12.11
C ILE A 1127 25.78 24.12 -12.29
N SER A 1128 25.68 25.01 -11.31
CA SER A 1128 24.80 26.19 -11.37
C SER A 1128 25.27 27.18 -12.45
N GLY A 1129 26.59 27.31 -12.64
CA GLY A 1129 27.21 28.10 -13.68
C GLY A 1129 26.86 27.59 -15.09
N TYR A 1130 26.97 26.28 -15.34
CA TYR A 1130 26.69 25.69 -16.64
C TYR A 1130 25.21 25.79 -16.99
N ALA A 1131 24.33 25.50 -16.04
CA ALA A 1131 22.89 25.65 -16.24
C ALA A 1131 22.50 27.12 -16.51
N SER A 1132 23.15 28.07 -15.83
CA SER A 1132 22.95 29.50 -16.10
C SER A 1132 23.47 29.92 -17.47
N LEU A 1133 24.65 29.40 -17.88
CA LEU A 1133 25.21 29.60 -19.21
C LEU A 1133 24.26 29.06 -20.28
N GLU A 1134 23.77 27.83 -20.14
CA GLU A 1134 22.86 27.21 -21.10
C GLU A 1134 21.60 28.06 -21.31
N GLN A 1135 20.99 28.53 -20.22
CA GLN A 1135 19.81 29.39 -20.31
C GLN A 1135 20.12 30.75 -20.94
N HIS A 1136 21.28 31.33 -20.63
CA HIS A 1136 21.66 32.63 -21.18
C HIS A 1136 22.02 32.56 -22.67
N LEU A 1137 22.71 31.51 -23.12
CA LEU A 1137 23.08 31.33 -24.53
C LEU A 1137 21.84 31.29 -25.44
N LYS A 1138 20.72 30.72 -24.95
CA LYS A 1138 19.42 30.70 -25.66
C LYS A 1138 18.84 32.11 -25.88
N THR A 1139 19.28 33.11 -25.12
CA THR A 1139 18.79 34.50 -25.22
C THR A 1139 19.64 35.37 -26.15
N LEU A 1140 20.80 34.87 -26.60
CA LEU A 1140 21.71 35.65 -27.44
C LEU A 1140 21.20 35.72 -28.88
N ASP A 1141 21.17 36.93 -29.43
CA ASP A 1141 20.98 37.13 -30.87
C ASP A 1141 22.27 36.77 -31.61
N ALA A 1142 22.23 35.65 -32.36
CA ALA A 1142 23.35 35.15 -33.14
C ALA A 1142 23.78 36.12 -34.27
N ALA A 1143 22.90 37.05 -34.67
CA ALA A 1143 23.16 38.03 -35.71
C ALA A 1143 23.73 39.37 -35.16
N HIS A 1144 23.80 39.52 -33.84
CA HIS A 1144 24.29 40.76 -33.21
C HIS A 1144 25.75 41.04 -33.59
N GLU A 1145 26.09 42.30 -33.90
CA GLU A 1145 27.42 42.70 -34.39
C GLU A 1145 28.59 42.40 -33.41
N HIS A 1146 28.24 42.23 -32.14
CA HIS A 1146 29.13 41.92 -31.01
C HIS A 1146 28.82 40.57 -30.33
N VAL A 1147 28.17 39.64 -31.04
CA VAL A 1147 27.83 38.30 -30.52
C VAL A 1147 29.05 37.55 -30.00
N ASP A 1148 30.21 37.73 -30.62
CA ASP A 1148 31.50 37.18 -30.20
C ASP A 1148 31.88 37.60 -28.77
N LYS A 1149 31.68 38.88 -28.43
CA LYS A 1149 31.94 39.42 -27.09
C LYS A 1149 30.88 38.95 -26.07
N HIS A 1150 29.61 38.85 -26.49
CA HIS A 1150 28.54 38.29 -25.64
C HIS A 1150 28.80 36.82 -25.29
N LEU A 1151 29.22 36.00 -26.26
CA LEU A 1151 29.59 34.61 -26.06
C LEU A 1151 30.78 34.47 -25.11
N LEU A 1152 31.83 35.28 -25.30
CA LEU A 1152 32.99 35.31 -24.41
C LEU A 1152 32.60 35.68 -22.98
N ALA A 1153 31.81 36.77 -22.83
CA ALA A 1153 31.35 37.26 -21.54
C ALA A 1153 30.55 36.19 -20.79
N ALA A 1154 29.62 35.52 -21.48
CA ALA A 1154 28.78 34.48 -20.90
C ALA A 1154 29.60 33.26 -20.46
N ILE A 1155 30.45 32.70 -21.34
CA ILE A 1155 31.20 31.47 -21.07
C ILE A 1155 32.22 31.70 -19.95
N ALA A 1156 32.95 32.82 -19.97
CA ALA A 1156 33.91 33.15 -18.93
C ALA A 1156 33.24 33.62 -17.62
N GLY A 1157 32.10 34.30 -17.70
CA GLY A 1157 31.45 34.90 -16.53
C GLY A 1157 30.57 33.95 -15.74
N PHE A 1158 29.81 33.07 -16.39
CA PHE A 1158 29.02 32.06 -15.67
C PHE A 1158 29.87 30.94 -15.08
N GLN A 1159 31.08 30.75 -15.60
CA GLN A 1159 32.04 29.78 -15.08
C GLN A 1159 31.45 28.35 -15.01
N GLY A 1160 30.85 27.88 -16.10
CA GLY A 1160 30.12 26.61 -16.15
C GLY A 1160 31.00 25.35 -16.16
N PHE A 1161 32.31 25.47 -16.32
CA PHE A 1161 33.23 24.34 -16.28
C PHE A 1161 34.05 24.36 -14.98
N GLY A 1162 34.48 23.20 -14.49
CA GLY A 1162 35.31 23.10 -13.28
C GLY A 1162 36.65 23.83 -13.41
N ASP A 1163 37.22 23.83 -14.61
CA ASP A 1163 38.37 24.63 -15.02
C ASP A 1163 38.27 24.98 -16.52
N GLY A 1164 39.21 25.76 -17.08
CA GLY A 1164 39.32 26.00 -18.52
C GLY A 1164 38.29 26.98 -19.13
N ASN A 1165 37.44 27.61 -18.32
CA ASN A 1165 36.42 28.56 -18.78
C ASN A 1165 36.99 29.68 -19.67
N GLY A 1166 38.13 30.27 -19.28
CA GLY A 1166 38.77 31.33 -20.06
C GLY A 1166 39.28 30.86 -21.43
N ARG A 1167 39.82 29.63 -21.50
CA ARG A 1167 40.30 29.04 -22.75
C ARG A 1167 39.13 28.74 -23.70
N THR A 1168 38.03 28.20 -23.18
CA THR A 1168 36.81 27.95 -23.95
C THR A 1168 36.19 29.25 -24.45
N ALA A 1169 36.10 30.28 -23.60
CA ALA A 1169 35.55 31.58 -23.97
C ALA A 1169 36.37 32.26 -25.09
N SER A 1170 37.71 32.23 -24.96
CA SER A 1170 38.62 32.75 -25.99
C SER A 1170 38.53 31.98 -27.31
N ALA A 1171 38.36 30.65 -27.25
CA ALA A 1171 38.16 29.84 -28.44
C ALA A 1171 36.86 30.18 -29.17
N VAL A 1172 35.75 30.29 -28.43
CA VAL A 1172 34.44 30.62 -29.01
C VAL A 1172 34.43 32.04 -29.60
N TYR A 1173 35.06 33.01 -28.94
CA TYR A 1173 35.30 34.35 -29.48
C TYR A 1173 36.08 34.31 -30.80
N ALA A 1174 37.20 33.57 -30.82
CA ALA A 1174 38.03 33.43 -32.00
C ALA A 1174 37.27 32.77 -33.16
N ILE A 1175 36.55 31.68 -32.91
CA ILE A 1175 35.74 31.00 -33.94
C ILE A 1175 34.69 31.95 -34.52
N SER A 1176 33.98 32.72 -33.67
CA SER A 1176 32.99 33.69 -34.13
C SER A 1176 33.58 34.79 -35.02
N GLN A 1177 34.78 35.27 -34.69
CA GLN A 1177 35.51 36.25 -35.50
C GLN A 1177 36.02 35.65 -36.83
N LEU A 1178 36.57 34.44 -36.78
CA LEU A 1178 37.13 33.73 -37.93
C LEU A 1178 36.08 33.36 -38.97
N ARG A 1179 34.83 33.11 -38.57
CA ARG A 1179 33.69 32.92 -39.50
C ARG A 1179 33.44 34.13 -40.39
N ASN A 1180 33.91 35.32 -39.99
CA ASN A 1180 33.86 36.55 -40.77
C ASN A 1180 35.22 36.91 -41.41
N ASN A 1181 36.13 35.93 -41.50
CA ASN A 1181 37.49 36.08 -42.03
C ASN A 1181 38.28 37.24 -41.40
N ARG A 1182 38.07 37.47 -40.10
CA ARG A 1182 38.76 38.52 -39.33
C ARG A 1182 39.21 37.98 -37.98
N PHE A 1183 40.16 38.67 -37.36
CA PHE A 1183 40.50 38.46 -35.96
C PHE A 1183 40.98 39.77 -35.32
N VAL A 1184 40.29 40.19 -34.27
CA VAL A 1184 40.63 41.38 -33.47
C VAL A 1184 41.04 40.92 -32.06
N PRO A 1185 42.31 41.09 -31.67
CA PRO A 1185 42.83 40.61 -30.39
C PRO A 1185 42.40 41.52 -29.24
N MET A 1186 41.81 40.93 -28.21
CA MET A 1186 41.27 41.67 -27.06
C MET A 1186 42.32 41.80 -25.93
N PRO A 1187 42.55 43.00 -25.36
CA PRO A 1187 43.38 43.19 -24.18
C PRO A 1187 42.79 42.55 -22.91
N LYS A 1188 43.67 42.24 -21.93
CA LYS A 1188 43.27 41.59 -20.67
C LYS A 1188 42.22 42.39 -19.89
N HIS A 1189 42.33 43.73 -19.83
CA HIS A 1189 41.36 44.54 -19.07
C HIS A 1189 39.95 44.49 -19.67
N VAL A 1190 39.84 44.36 -21.00
CA VAL A 1190 38.56 44.19 -21.69
C VAL A 1190 37.95 42.82 -21.40
N PHE A 1191 38.76 41.76 -21.47
CA PHE A 1191 38.34 40.41 -21.12
C PHE A 1191 37.78 40.36 -19.69
N MET A 1192 38.49 40.97 -18.73
CA MET A 1192 38.08 41.02 -17.32
C MET A 1192 36.81 41.85 -17.12
N SER A 1193 36.67 42.96 -17.84
CA SER A 1193 35.47 43.82 -17.76
C SER A 1193 34.21 43.15 -18.32
N LEU A 1194 34.35 42.33 -19.37
CA LEU A 1194 33.25 41.57 -19.96
C LEU A 1194 32.81 40.40 -19.07
N SER A 1195 33.78 39.66 -18.54
CA SER A 1195 33.55 38.42 -17.78
C SER A 1195 33.29 38.63 -16.28
N ASP A 1196 33.48 39.85 -15.77
CA ASP A 1196 33.50 40.17 -14.32
C ASP A 1196 34.55 39.37 -13.52
N LEU A 1197 35.64 38.96 -14.18
CA LEU A 1197 36.74 38.20 -13.55
C LEU A 1197 37.86 39.08 -12.95
N GLY A 1198 37.72 40.40 -13.06
CA GLY A 1198 38.70 41.40 -12.62
C GLY A 1198 38.67 41.75 -11.14
#